data_AF-A0A9W7BU20-F1
#
_entry.id   AF-A0A9W7BU20-F1
#
_cell.length_a   1.000
_cell.length_b   1.000
_cell.length_c   1.000
_cell.angle_alpha   90.00
_cell.angle_beta   90.00
_cell.angle_gamma   90.00
#
_symmetry.space_group_name_H-M   'P 1'
#
loop_
_entity.id
_entity.type
_entity.pdbx_description
1 polymer ?
#
loop_
_entity_poly.entity_id
_entity_poly.type
_entity_poly.pdbx_seq_one_letter_code
_entity_poly.pdbx_strand_id
1 'polypeptide(L)'
;LTKKIRDAGAFLGRVELEGLPAIPYNDPNKRNLVAEVSTKTTKVYGAGQSPKIIAYDCGMKFNIIRYFVNDHKVQLTVVPFDYDLEKNEDNIDWDGLFLSNGPGDPTLMNKTVKSIQYAMGLEPAKPIFGICLGNQLLSLAAGAKTYKMKYGNRGMNQPCIDLRTSRCYITPQNHGFAVDTDSLPDTFKPFFLNANDLTNEGVIHTHKPFFSVQFHPEASGGPMDTAFLFEKFIGNVKGEVERLTLLNPMQYDRNIYKKVLLIGSGGLSIGQAGEFDYSGSQCIKALKEEGIETVLINPNIATVQTSPSATGADRVYFLPIRAAQVLEVIKKERPDGIIVSMGGQTALNVGIELFNNGDLERENVKVLGTQIPVIEATEDREIFAEKLKEIDETIALSYPAVNLEEAKEAANKIGYPVLIRAAFALGGLGSGFAANDQELVDLAKKAFVTSDQILIDQDLRGWKELEYEVVRDCRDNCITVCNMENFDPLGIHTGDSIVVAPSQTLSNAEYFMLRRTAIKVVRHLGIVGECNIQYALNPNSMQYCIIEVNARLSRSSALASKATGYPLAYVATKLSLGKDLVSIRNSVTKTTTACFEPSLDYCVLKMPRWDLKKFNRVGKELGSSMLSVGEVMAIGRNFEEVMQKACRMINQALPGIEGESSNLIDEHIPLETQMTKATDTRLFAVQTAFERGYTVQKVHDLTKIDKWFLSKLKNISNMKAATSKIKGLPALTAQPSTIKALKVNGFSDRQIANYVGSDEISVRNARLALNIRPCVKQIDTLAAEFPAQTNYLYVTYSGSENDVDIAPEIDDRDLKAKGAVVLGCGAYCIGSSVEFDWCAVSAVRQLRKDGYKAIVVNYNPETVSTDYDESDRLYFEELSLERVLDIYQLEGAGGVIVSVGGQIPNNLSTPLSNNGVNIMGTQAKDIDRAEDREVFSDMLDKLDIDQPKWSVLKTMSEATTFANKVGFPVLVRPSFVLSGAAMRVCTDESQLTNFLAQAADVAGDKPVVVTKFILNAKEIEFDGVAQVRHHEGEVQRIQYSTLQFSWASSLLKLPHNSNPSTPIFTR
;
A
#
# COMPACT_ATOMS: atom_id res chain seq x y z
N LEU A 1 19.27 -14.17 -5.80
CA LEU A 1 19.62 -14.62 -7.17
C LEU A 1 19.60 -13.47 -8.17
N THR A 2 18.49 -12.71 -8.28
CA THR A 2 18.37 -11.54 -9.18
C THR A 2 19.55 -10.57 -9.07
N LYS A 3 19.90 -10.14 -7.84
CA LYS A 3 21.07 -9.30 -7.55
C LYS A 3 22.37 -9.85 -8.16
N LYS A 4 22.65 -11.15 -7.96
CA LYS A 4 23.85 -11.81 -8.52
C LYS A 4 23.86 -11.77 -10.06
N ILE A 5 22.71 -12.01 -10.71
CA ILE A 5 22.57 -11.96 -12.18
C ILE A 5 22.74 -10.53 -12.71
N ARG A 6 22.15 -9.54 -12.04
CA ARG A 6 22.31 -8.13 -12.41
C ARG A 6 23.78 -7.69 -12.34
N ASP A 7 24.47 -8.05 -11.25
CA ASP A 7 25.82 -7.57 -10.97
C ASP A 7 26.88 -8.28 -11.82
N ALA A 8 26.78 -9.60 -11.97
CA ALA A 8 27.73 -10.41 -12.76
C ALA A 8 27.38 -10.50 -14.26
N GLY A 9 26.14 -10.16 -14.63
CA GLY A 9 25.57 -10.45 -15.95
C GLY A 9 25.02 -11.87 -16.06
N ALA A 10 24.67 -12.29 -17.27
CA ALA A 10 24.15 -13.63 -17.54
C ALA A 10 25.26 -14.69 -17.30
N PHE A 11 25.01 -15.62 -16.39
CA PHE A 11 25.86 -16.80 -16.16
C PHE A 11 25.07 -18.10 -16.24
N LEU A 12 25.77 -19.23 -16.43
CA LEU A 12 25.16 -20.55 -16.53
C LEU A 12 24.71 -21.06 -15.16
N GLY A 13 23.56 -21.73 -15.14
CA GLY A 13 23.02 -22.39 -13.96
C GLY A 13 22.53 -23.80 -14.28
N ARG A 14 22.38 -24.63 -13.25
CA ARG A 14 21.79 -25.97 -13.34
C ARG A 14 21.03 -26.28 -12.05
N VAL A 15 20.03 -27.14 -12.14
CA VAL A 15 19.34 -27.71 -10.97
C VAL A 15 19.88 -29.13 -10.78
N GLU A 16 20.51 -29.39 -9.65
CA GLU A 16 21.01 -30.72 -9.29
C GLU A 16 20.08 -31.35 -8.27
N LEU A 17 19.66 -32.59 -8.55
CA LEU A 17 18.87 -33.39 -7.62
C LEU A 17 19.80 -34.39 -6.94
N GLU A 18 19.66 -34.50 -5.62
CA GLU A 18 20.44 -35.46 -4.85
C GLU A 18 20.20 -36.88 -5.35
N GLY A 19 21.28 -37.66 -5.51
CA GLY A 19 21.23 -39.02 -6.04
C GLY A 19 21.24 -39.15 -7.56
N LEU A 20 21.20 -38.03 -8.32
CA LEU A 20 21.40 -38.04 -9.78
C LEU A 20 22.81 -37.58 -10.16
N PRO A 21 23.37 -38.06 -11.29
CA PRO A 21 24.68 -37.62 -11.77
C PRO A 21 24.68 -36.14 -12.13
N ALA A 22 25.78 -35.45 -11.83
CA ALA A 22 25.95 -34.04 -12.13
C ALA A 22 25.89 -33.76 -13.64
N ILE A 23 25.07 -32.80 -14.05
CA ILE A 23 24.89 -32.40 -15.45
C ILE A 23 25.94 -31.33 -15.79
N PRO A 24 26.71 -31.45 -16.89
CA PRO A 24 27.70 -30.43 -17.25
C PRO A 24 27.04 -29.09 -17.59
N TYR A 25 27.72 -27.98 -17.29
CA TYR A 25 27.28 -26.66 -17.74
C TYR A 25 27.30 -26.59 -19.27
N ASN A 26 26.21 -26.10 -19.86
CA ASN A 26 26.05 -25.94 -21.30
C ASN A 26 25.50 -24.54 -21.59
N ASP A 27 26.18 -23.78 -22.45
CA ASP A 27 25.72 -22.46 -22.88
C ASP A 27 24.79 -22.59 -24.09
N PRO A 28 23.47 -22.38 -23.92
CA PRO A 28 22.53 -22.49 -25.02
C PRO A 28 22.74 -21.42 -26.10
N ASN A 29 23.37 -20.27 -25.80
CA ASN A 29 23.53 -19.19 -26.77
C ASN A 29 24.53 -19.52 -27.90
N LYS A 30 25.37 -20.56 -27.74
CA LYS A 30 26.27 -21.03 -28.79
C LYS A 30 25.58 -21.83 -29.90
N ARG A 31 24.31 -22.19 -29.69
CA ARG A 31 23.48 -22.93 -30.65
C ARG A 31 22.50 -21.98 -31.31
N ASN A 32 22.07 -22.31 -32.52
CA ASN A 32 20.96 -21.60 -33.15
C ASN A 32 19.64 -22.04 -32.49
N LEU A 33 19.27 -21.34 -31.41
CA LEU A 33 18.04 -21.63 -30.66
C LEU A 33 16.78 -21.41 -31.49
N VAL A 34 16.81 -20.50 -32.47
CA VAL A 34 15.69 -20.29 -33.38
C VAL A 34 15.43 -21.55 -34.22
N ALA A 35 16.48 -22.20 -34.72
CA ALA A 35 16.36 -23.44 -35.46
C ALA A 35 15.75 -24.58 -34.63
N GLU A 36 15.88 -24.53 -33.30
CA GLU A 36 15.28 -25.52 -32.39
C GLU A 36 13.78 -25.29 -32.21
N VAL A 37 13.33 -24.02 -32.15
CA VAL A 37 11.93 -23.67 -31.84
C VAL A 37 11.06 -23.36 -33.07
N SER A 38 11.65 -22.95 -34.19
CA SER A 38 10.92 -22.64 -35.43
C SER A 38 10.15 -23.84 -35.94
N THR A 39 8.97 -23.58 -36.51
CA THR A 39 8.23 -24.54 -37.34
C THR A 39 9.15 -25.14 -38.40
N LYS A 40 8.91 -26.41 -38.73
CA LYS A 40 9.67 -27.16 -39.75
C LYS A 40 9.00 -27.12 -41.12
N THR A 41 7.72 -26.74 -41.16
CA THR A 41 6.93 -26.67 -42.38
C THR A 41 6.12 -25.39 -42.40
N THR A 42 5.83 -24.91 -43.61
CA THR A 42 4.91 -23.80 -43.84
C THR A 42 3.51 -24.15 -43.34
N LYS A 43 2.85 -23.21 -42.66
CA LYS A 43 1.49 -23.35 -42.13
C LYS A 43 0.66 -22.11 -42.43
N VAL A 44 -0.57 -22.30 -42.86
CA VAL A 44 -1.51 -21.20 -43.13
C VAL A 44 -2.55 -21.14 -42.02
N TYR A 45 -2.75 -19.95 -41.45
CA TYR A 45 -3.81 -19.62 -40.50
C TYR A 45 -4.73 -18.57 -41.12
N GLY A 46 -6.02 -18.61 -40.77
CA GLY A 46 -7.00 -17.67 -41.34
C GLY A 46 -7.17 -17.82 -42.86
N ALA A 47 -7.11 -19.05 -43.37
CA ALA A 47 -7.20 -19.30 -44.82
C ALA A 47 -8.46 -18.63 -45.43
N GLY A 48 -8.25 -17.90 -46.53
CA GLY A 48 -9.30 -17.14 -47.22
C GLY A 48 -9.50 -15.70 -46.70
N GLN A 49 -8.80 -15.30 -45.65
CA GLN A 49 -8.80 -13.92 -45.15
C GLN A 49 -7.85 -13.00 -45.94
N SER A 50 -7.92 -11.69 -45.72
CA SER A 50 -7.11 -10.67 -46.40
C SER A 50 -6.86 -9.47 -45.49
N PRO A 51 -5.65 -8.89 -45.44
CA PRO A 51 -4.51 -9.13 -46.34
C PRO A 51 -3.78 -10.47 -46.07
N LYS A 52 -2.90 -10.87 -47.00
CA LYS A 52 -2.02 -12.04 -46.88
C LYS A 52 -0.66 -11.63 -46.33
N ILE A 53 -0.26 -12.19 -45.20
CA ILE A 53 1.01 -11.87 -44.54
C ILE A 53 1.88 -13.12 -44.46
N ILE A 54 3.14 -13.02 -44.90
CA ILE A 54 4.15 -14.04 -44.58
C ILE A 54 4.77 -13.70 -43.23
N ALA A 55 4.80 -14.65 -42.31
CA ALA A 55 5.42 -14.51 -41.01
C ALA A 55 6.58 -15.50 -40.84
N TYR A 56 7.78 -14.99 -40.59
CA TYR A 56 8.93 -15.83 -40.23
C TYR A 56 8.81 -16.28 -38.79
N ASP A 57 8.70 -17.59 -38.56
CA ASP A 57 8.71 -18.17 -37.22
C ASP A 57 10.13 -18.25 -36.68
N CYS A 58 10.47 -17.32 -35.80
CA CYS A 58 11.74 -17.30 -35.10
C CYS A 58 11.61 -17.80 -33.65
N GLY A 59 10.51 -18.47 -33.30
CA GLY A 59 10.06 -18.68 -31.92
C GLY A 59 8.79 -17.89 -31.61
N MET A 60 7.90 -17.81 -32.59
CA MET A 60 6.73 -16.93 -32.58
C MET A 60 5.74 -17.30 -31.47
N LYS A 61 5.35 -16.29 -30.68
CA LYS A 61 4.29 -16.47 -29.66
C LYS A 61 2.93 -16.65 -30.32
N PHE A 62 2.11 -17.57 -29.79
CA PHE A 62 0.76 -17.83 -30.30
C PHE A 62 -0.15 -16.60 -30.31
N ASN A 63 0.05 -15.63 -29.41
CA ASN A 63 -0.80 -14.44 -29.38
C ASN A 63 -0.62 -13.54 -30.60
N ILE A 64 0.54 -13.57 -31.25
CA ILE A 64 0.77 -12.89 -32.55
C ILE A 64 -0.19 -13.45 -33.60
N ILE A 65 -0.33 -14.79 -33.66
CA ILE A 65 -1.26 -15.45 -34.59
C ILE A 65 -2.69 -15.01 -34.30
N ARG A 66 -3.08 -14.97 -33.01
CA ARG A 66 -4.44 -14.55 -32.61
C ARG A 66 -4.73 -13.11 -33.02
N TYR A 67 -3.82 -12.18 -32.77
CA TYR A 67 -3.99 -10.78 -33.19
C TYR A 67 -4.20 -10.66 -34.70
N PHE A 68 -3.34 -11.30 -35.51
CA PHE A 68 -3.49 -11.25 -36.96
C PHE A 68 -4.80 -11.90 -37.44
N VAL A 69 -5.07 -13.13 -37.03
CA VAL A 69 -6.15 -13.96 -37.60
C VAL A 69 -7.51 -13.60 -37.00
N ASN A 70 -7.59 -13.46 -35.68
CA ASN A 70 -8.86 -13.27 -34.99
C ASN A 70 -9.27 -11.80 -34.98
N ASP A 71 -8.34 -10.90 -34.67
CA ASP A 71 -8.67 -9.49 -34.42
C ASP A 71 -8.61 -8.68 -35.72
N HIS A 72 -7.64 -8.96 -36.60
CA HIS A 72 -7.45 -8.21 -37.85
C HIS A 72 -7.87 -8.93 -39.13
N LYS A 73 -8.35 -10.19 -39.03
CA LYS A 73 -8.81 -11.01 -40.16
C LYS A 73 -7.77 -11.11 -41.27
N VAL A 74 -6.55 -11.52 -40.91
CA VAL A 74 -5.40 -11.69 -41.81
C VAL A 74 -5.20 -13.17 -42.15
N GLN A 75 -4.95 -13.48 -43.41
CA GLN A 75 -4.40 -14.78 -43.77
C GLN A 75 -2.90 -14.78 -43.47
N LEU A 76 -2.49 -15.53 -42.45
CA LEU A 76 -1.12 -15.58 -41.99
C LEU A 76 -0.44 -16.87 -42.45
N THR A 77 0.52 -16.76 -43.36
CA THR A 77 1.37 -17.87 -43.81
C THR A 77 2.66 -17.87 -43.00
N VAL A 78 2.74 -18.76 -42.02
CA VAL A 78 3.89 -18.92 -41.13
C VAL A 78 4.90 -19.85 -41.78
N VAL A 79 6.11 -19.33 -42.03
CA VAL A 79 7.21 -20.07 -42.69
C VAL A 79 8.34 -20.37 -41.69
N PRO A 80 9.14 -21.43 -41.92
CA PRO A 80 10.34 -21.69 -41.15
C PRO A 80 11.30 -20.49 -41.15
N PHE A 81 12.09 -20.33 -40.08
CA PHE A 81 13.04 -19.23 -39.96
C PHE A 81 14.00 -19.10 -41.17
N ASP A 82 14.33 -20.22 -41.82
CA ASP A 82 15.28 -20.27 -42.93
C ASP A 82 14.64 -20.38 -44.32
N TYR A 83 13.35 -20.06 -44.42
CA TYR A 83 12.65 -19.95 -45.70
C TYR A 83 13.33 -18.93 -46.62
N ASP A 84 13.52 -19.31 -47.88
CA ASP A 84 14.16 -18.50 -48.92
C ASP A 84 13.08 -17.69 -49.67
N LEU A 85 12.92 -16.42 -49.27
CA LEU A 85 11.87 -15.55 -49.81
C LEU A 85 12.13 -15.13 -51.26
N GLU A 86 13.40 -15.08 -51.67
CA GLU A 86 13.77 -14.74 -53.05
C GLU A 86 13.34 -15.84 -54.01
N LYS A 87 13.54 -17.12 -53.63
CA LYS A 87 13.06 -18.24 -54.43
C LYS A 87 11.56 -18.47 -54.34
N ASN A 88 10.96 -18.26 -53.17
CA ASN A 88 9.53 -18.46 -52.90
C ASN A 88 9.00 -19.78 -53.50
N GLU A 89 9.65 -20.92 -53.20
CA GLU A 89 9.40 -22.21 -53.87
C GLU A 89 7.95 -22.70 -53.73
N ASP A 90 7.28 -22.29 -52.66
CA ASP A 90 5.86 -22.59 -52.38
C ASP A 90 4.88 -21.68 -53.15
N ASN A 91 5.37 -20.75 -53.97
CA ASN A 91 4.59 -19.73 -54.70
C ASN A 91 3.60 -18.98 -53.80
N ILE A 92 4.06 -18.57 -52.62
CA ILE A 92 3.20 -17.89 -51.64
C ILE A 92 3.00 -16.45 -52.09
N ASP A 93 1.74 -16.06 -52.26
CA ASP A 93 1.34 -14.67 -52.48
C ASP A 93 1.22 -13.93 -51.15
N TRP A 94 1.70 -12.68 -51.10
CA TRP A 94 1.83 -11.93 -49.86
C TRP A 94 1.83 -10.42 -50.08
N ASP A 95 1.22 -9.69 -49.16
CA ASP A 95 1.05 -8.24 -49.18
C ASP A 95 1.99 -7.54 -48.18
N GLY A 96 2.42 -8.24 -47.13
CA GLY A 96 3.37 -7.74 -46.13
C GLY A 96 4.18 -8.86 -45.47
N LEU A 97 5.31 -8.48 -44.87
CA LEU A 97 6.25 -9.38 -44.21
C LEU A 97 6.28 -9.11 -42.70
N PHE A 98 6.14 -10.15 -41.90
CA PHE A 98 6.22 -10.09 -40.45
C PHE A 98 7.40 -10.92 -39.92
N LEU A 99 8.16 -10.35 -39.00
CA LEU A 99 9.32 -10.98 -38.35
C LEU A 99 9.01 -11.17 -36.87
N SER A 100 8.84 -12.43 -36.45
CA SER A 100 8.42 -12.72 -35.09
C SER A 100 9.54 -12.58 -34.04
N ASN A 101 9.14 -12.62 -32.78
CA ASN A 101 10.04 -12.75 -31.65
C ASN A 101 10.80 -14.09 -31.66
N GLY A 102 11.86 -14.20 -30.85
CA GLY A 102 12.62 -15.45 -30.76
C GLY A 102 13.73 -15.46 -29.72
N PRO A 103 14.31 -16.65 -29.44
CA PRO A 103 15.46 -16.82 -28.54
C PRO A 103 16.80 -16.72 -29.30
N GLY A 104 17.88 -16.57 -28.55
CA GLY A 104 19.25 -16.76 -29.06
C GLY A 104 19.90 -15.51 -29.65
N ASP A 105 21.06 -15.72 -30.26
CA ASP A 105 21.87 -14.67 -30.88
C ASP A 105 21.40 -14.40 -32.33
N PRO A 106 20.97 -13.17 -32.67
CA PRO A 106 20.50 -12.83 -34.02
C PRO A 106 21.57 -13.00 -35.10
N THR A 107 22.86 -12.97 -34.76
CA THR A 107 23.97 -13.09 -35.74
C THR A 107 24.09 -14.48 -36.35
N LEU A 108 23.45 -15.50 -35.76
CA LEU A 108 23.40 -16.87 -36.29
C LEU A 108 22.34 -17.05 -37.41
N MET A 109 21.59 -16.00 -37.74
CA MET A 109 20.39 -16.04 -38.59
C MET A 109 20.62 -15.56 -40.02
N ASN A 110 21.79 -15.88 -40.60
CA ASN A 110 22.23 -15.36 -41.90
C ASN A 110 21.25 -15.61 -43.07
N LYS A 111 20.57 -16.77 -43.09
CA LYS A 111 19.58 -17.07 -44.14
C LYS A 111 18.36 -16.15 -44.05
N THR A 112 17.84 -15.94 -42.83
CA THR A 112 16.71 -15.04 -42.57
C THR A 112 17.06 -13.60 -42.93
N VAL A 113 18.26 -13.14 -42.54
CA VAL A 113 18.76 -11.80 -42.87
C VAL A 113 18.79 -11.56 -44.39
N LYS A 114 19.23 -12.53 -45.19
CA LYS A 114 19.21 -12.43 -46.66
C LYS A 114 17.80 -12.30 -47.22
N SER A 115 16.85 -13.09 -46.73
CA SER A 115 15.44 -12.98 -47.15
C SER A 115 14.83 -11.61 -46.81
N ILE A 116 15.20 -11.03 -45.67
CA ILE A 116 14.77 -9.67 -45.29
C ILE A 116 15.40 -8.62 -46.22
N GLN A 117 16.70 -8.75 -46.54
CA GLN A 117 17.38 -7.85 -47.48
C GLN A 117 16.72 -7.86 -48.86
N TYR A 118 16.35 -9.05 -49.37
CA TYR A 118 15.56 -9.18 -50.60
C TYR A 118 14.23 -8.44 -50.49
N ALA A 119 13.45 -8.66 -49.42
CA ALA A 119 12.18 -7.99 -49.21
C ALA A 119 12.31 -6.46 -49.17
N MET A 120 13.35 -5.93 -48.51
CA MET A 120 13.64 -4.49 -48.44
C MET A 120 13.99 -3.87 -49.80
N GLY A 121 14.53 -4.68 -50.73
CA GLY A 121 14.91 -4.29 -52.07
C GLY A 121 13.77 -4.29 -53.10
N LEU A 122 12.58 -4.79 -52.75
CA LEU A 122 11.43 -4.82 -53.66
C LEU A 122 10.89 -3.42 -53.96
N GLU A 123 10.44 -3.24 -55.20
CA GLU A 123 9.73 -2.05 -55.68
C GLU A 123 8.45 -2.48 -56.43
N PRO A 124 7.25 -2.04 -56.01
CA PRO A 124 7.00 -1.20 -54.83
C PRO A 124 7.31 -1.91 -53.51
N ALA A 125 7.76 -1.14 -52.52
CA ALA A 125 8.09 -1.66 -51.19
C ALA A 125 6.85 -2.20 -50.47
N LYS A 126 6.88 -3.47 -50.06
CA LYS A 126 5.85 -4.10 -49.22
C LYS A 126 6.13 -3.85 -47.74
N PRO A 127 5.13 -3.56 -46.89
CA PRO A 127 5.38 -3.29 -45.46
C PRO A 127 6.09 -4.42 -44.72
N ILE A 128 6.97 -4.05 -43.79
CA ILE A 128 7.71 -4.98 -42.93
C ILE A 128 7.50 -4.58 -41.47
N PHE A 129 7.12 -5.54 -40.63
CA PHE A 129 7.01 -5.36 -39.18
C PHE A 129 7.78 -6.44 -38.41
N GLY A 130 8.72 -6.02 -37.55
CA GLY A 130 9.49 -6.92 -36.68
C GLY A 130 9.21 -6.74 -35.19
N ILE A 131 9.18 -7.84 -34.44
CA ILE A 131 9.01 -7.86 -32.97
C ILE A 131 10.20 -8.55 -32.30
N CYS A 132 10.78 -7.92 -31.28
CA CYS A 132 11.88 -8.46 -30.45
C CYS A 132 13.08 -8.92 -31.29
N LEU A 133 13.25 -10.23 -31.52
CA LEU A 133 14.27 -10.73 -32.43
C LEU A 133 14.08 -10.19 -33.85
N GLY A 134 12.84 -9.98 -34.30
CA GLY A 134 12.52 -9.31 -35.56
C GLY A 134 13.09 -7.88 -35.67
N ASN A 135 13.18 -7.12 -34.56
CA ASN A 135 13.85 -5.82 -34.54
C ASN A 135 15.35 -5.94 -34.84
N GLN A 136 15.97 -6.93 -34.21
CA GLN A 136 17.39 -7.22 -34.38
C GLN A 136 17.68 -7.71 -35.80
N LEU A 137 16.86 -8.60 -36.35
CA LEU A 137 17.02 -9.13 -37.71
C LEU A 137 16.80 -8.08 -38.79
N LEU A 138 15.78 -7.22 -38.65
CA LEU A 138 15.55 -6.11 -39.57
C LEU A 138 16.74 -5.13 -39.55
N SER A 139 17.25 -4.82 -38.35
CA SER A 139 18.40 -3.92 -38.19
C SER A 139 19.68 -4.52 -38.78
N LEU A 140 19.95 -5.82 -38.56
CA LEU A 140 21.07 -6.53 -39.18
C LEU A 140 20.95 -6.55 -40.71
N ALA A 141 19.74 -6.77 -41.25
CA ALA A 141 19.48 -6.73 -42.69
C ALA A 141 19.74 -5.33 -43.28
N ALA A 142 19.42 -4.27 -42.54
CA ALA A 142 19.74 -2.90 -42.89
C ALA A 142 21.24 -2.55 -42.78
N GLY A 143 22.07 -3.41 -42.16
CA GLY A 143 23.51 -3.21 -42.00
C GLY A 143 23.97 -2.72 -40.63
N ALA A 144 23.06 -2.66 -39.64
CA ALA A 144 23.39 -2.33 -38.26
C ALA A 144 24.05 -3.51 -37.53
N LYS A 145 24.46 -3.29 -36.29
CA LYS A 145 25.06 -4.28 -35.38
C LYS A 145 24.13 -4.58 -34.21
N THR A 146 24.33 -5.75 -33.62
CA THR A 146 23.68 -6.16 -32.37
C THR A 146 24.73 -6.56 -31.35
N TYR A 147 24.40 -6.47 -30.07
CA TYR A 147 25.29 -6.84 -28.98
C TYR A 147 24.55 -7.55 -27.85
N LYS A 148 25.27 -8.40 -27.09
CA LYS A 148 24.74 -9.06 -25.90
C LYS A 148 24.66 -8.05 -24.76
N MET A 149 23.48 -7.90 -24.18
CA MET A 149 23.28 -7.09 -22.99
C MET A 149 23.80 -7.83 -21.76
N LYS A 150 24.20 -7.08 -20.71
CA LYS A 150 24.73 -7.67 -19.47
C LYS A 150 23.77 -8.69 -18.86
N TYR A 151 22.52 -8.32 -18.62
CA TYR A 151 21.46 -9.21 -18.11
C TYR A 151 20.15 -9.15 -18.94
N GLY A 152 19.99 -8.11 -19.77
CA GLY A 152 18.87 -7.92 -20.69
C GLY A 152 17.60 -7.37 -20.03
N ASN A 153 16.69 -6.79 -20.82
CA ASN A 153 15.41 -6.31 -20.31
C ASN A 153 14.39 -7.48 -20.28
N ARG A 154 13.91 -7.78 -19.07
CA ARG A 154 13.03 -8.92 -18.77
C ARG A 154 12.02 -8.53 -17.72
N GLY A 155 10.81 -8.17 -18.16
CA GLY A 155 9.77 -7.71 -17.24
C GLY A 155 8.49 -7.35 -17.98
N MET A 156 7.45 -7.04 -17.21
CA MET A 156 6.16 -6.56 -17.71
C MET A 156 5.97 -5.05 -17.52
N ASN A 157 6.98 -4.38 -16.95
CA ASN A 157 6.95 -3.01 -16.47
C ASN A 157 7.98 -2.10 -17.16
N GLN A 158 8.45 -2.46 -18.36
CA GLN A 158 9.55 -1.77 -19.03
C GLN A 158 9.05 -0.53 -19.79
N PRO A 159 9.51 0.68 -19.45
CA PRO A 159 9.03 1.91 -20.07
C PRO A 159 9.72 2.22 -21.39
N CYS A 160 8.93 2.42 -22.45
CA CYS A 160 9.41 2.72 -23.79
C CYS A 160 8.84 4.05 -24.30
N ILE A 161 9.72 4.98 -24.64
CA ILE A 161 9.38 6.31 -25.18
C ILE A 161 9.21 6.21 -26.70
N ASP A 162 8.04 6.54 -27.22
CA ASP A 162 7.81 6.76 -28.65
C ASP A 162 8.43 8.11 -29.05
N LEU A 163 9.49 8.07 -29.86
CA LEU A 163 10.21 9.29 -30.26
C LEU A 163 9.42 10.21 -31.20
N ARG A 164 8.30 9.75 -31.77
CA ARG A 164 7.43 10.58 -32.61
C ARG A 164 6.50 11.46 -31.77
N THR A 165 6.07 10.95 -30.61
CA THR A 165 5.02 11.58 -29.79
C THR A 165 5.50 12.00 -28.41
N SER A 166 6.69 11.56 -27.99
CA SER A 166 7.21 11.68 -26.61
C SER A 166 6.35 10.99 -25.55
N ARG A 167 5.39 10.15 -25.94
CA ARG A 167 4.61 9.31 -25.02
C ARG A 167 5.45 8.13 -24.58
N CYS A 168 5.30 7.74 -23.33
CA CYS A 168 5.88 6.54 -22.75
C CYS A 168 4.82 5.47 -22.59
N TYR A 169 5.15 4.25 -23.00
CA TYR A 169 4.30 3.08 -22.90
C TYR A 169 4.97 2.05 -21.98
N ILE A 170 4.19 1.35 -21.18
CA ILE A 170 4.70 0.21 -20.40
C ILE A 170 4.62 -1.03 -21.27
N THR A 171 5.72 -1.76 -21.36
CA THR A 171 5.88 -2.84 -22.34
C THR A 171 6.38 -4.13 -21.69
N PRO A 172 5.90 -5.30 -22.15
CA PRO A 172 6.51 -6.57 -21.80
C PRO A 172 7.72 -6.85 -22.68
N GLN A 173 8.82 -7.25 -22.04
CA GLN A 173 10.09 -7.52 -22.70
C GLN A 173 10.72 -8.80 -22.19
N ASN A 174 11.43 -9.49 -23.08
CA ASN A 174 12.22 -10.66 -22.75
C ASN A 174 13.33 -10.88 -23.79
N HIS A 175 14.34 -10.02 -23.77
CA HIS A 175 15.50 -10.14 -24.65
C HIS A 175 16.82 -9.98 -23.89
N GLY A 176 17.89 -10.53 -24.44
CA GLY A 176 19.25 -10.40 -23.91
C GLY A 176 20.25 -9.84 -24.91
N PHE A 177 19.77 -9.43 -26.08
CA PHE A 177 20.53 -8.76 -27.12
C PHE A 177 19.79 -7.47 -27.50
N ALA A 178 20.52 -6.46 -27.93
CA ALA A 178 19.96 -5.19 -28.38
C ALA A 178 20.62 -4.72 -29.68
N VAL A 179 19.95 -3.82 -30.38
CA VAL A 179 20.50 -3.14 -31.56
C VAL A 179 21.42 -2.01 -31.09
N ASP A 180 22.59 -1.89 -31.71
CA ASP A 180 23.47 -0.75 -31.52
C ASP A 180 22.96 0.43 -32.35
N THR A 181 22.37 1.41 -31.68
CA THR A 181 21.75 2.59 -32.31
C THR A 181 22.74 3.39 -33.16
N ASP A 182 24.01 3.47 -32.75
CA ASP A 182 25.03 4.25 -33.46
C ASP A 182 25.48 3.57 -34.76
N SER A 183 25.15 2.30 -34.92
CA SER A 183 25.45 1.52 -36.13
C SER A 183 24.32 1.55 -37.18
N LEU A 184 23.19 2.21 -36.90
CA LEU A 184 22.08 2.30 -37.85
C LEU A 184 22.47 3.12 -39.08
N PRO A 185 22.11 2.67 -40.30
CA PRO A 185 22.30 3.47 -41.51
C PRO A 185 21.37 4.70 -41.51
N ASP A 186 21.71 5.73 -42.29
CA ASP A 186 20.93 6.99 -42.36
C ASP A 186 19.46 6.81 -42.75
N THR A 187 19.15 5.73 -43.47
CA THR A 187 17.79 5.35 -43.91
C THR A 187 16.91 4.82 -42.78
N PHE A 188 17.47 4.47 -41.63
CA PHE A 188 16.75 4.06 -40.43
C PHE A 188 16.98 5.05 -39.29
N LYS A 189 15.96 5.22 -38.47
CA LYS A 189 16.01 6.00 -37.23
C LYS A 189 15.49 5.17 -36.07
N PRO A 190 15.94 5.44 -34.83
CA PRO A 190 15.32 4.85 -33.66
C PRO A 190 13.84 5.23 -33.62
N PHE A 191 13.00 4.27 -33.29
CA PHE A 191 11.55 4.44 -33.19
C PHE A 191 11.13 4.59 -31.73
N PHE A 192 11.58 3.67 -30.88
CA PHE A 192 11.41 3.72 -29.44
C PHE A 192 12.75 3.66 -28.72
N LEU A 193 12.80 4.22 -27.52
CA LEU A 193 13.92 4.06 -26.58
C LEU A 193 13.43 3.63 -25.20
N ASN A 194 14.22 2.85 -24.50
CA ASN A 194 13.95 2.49 -23.12
C ASN A 194 14.15 3.72 -22.22
N ALA A 195 13.18 4.06 -21.37
CA ALA A 195 13.28 5.26 -20.52
C ALA A 195 14.28 5.10 -19.35
N ASN A 196 14.66 3.86 -19.00
CA ASN A 196 15.57 3.57 -17.90
C ASN A 196 17.03 3.51 -18.35
N ASP A 197 17.33 2.80 -19.45
CA ASP A 197 18.72 2.54 -19.88
C ASP A 197 19.06 3.10 -21.28
N LEU A 198 18.10 3.75 -21.94
CA LEU A 198 18.24 4.37 -23.27
C LEU A 198 18.59 3.40 -24.41
N THR A 199 18.47 2.09 -24.19
CA THR A 199 18.68 1.10 -25.25
C THR A 199 17.62 1.21 -26.35
N ASN A 200 17.96 0.71 -27.54
CA ASN A 200 17.06 0.72 -28.69
C ASN A 200 15.84 -0.18 -28.43
N GLU A 201 14.65 0.41 -28.54
CA GLU A 201 13.39 -0.32 -28.37
C GLU A 201 12.60 -0.47 -29.67
N GLY A 202 13.20 -0.09 -30.80
CA GLY A 202 12.61 -0.18 -32.12
C GLY A 202 13.32 0.68 -33.15
N VAL A 203 13.11 0.38 -34.43
CA VAL A 203 13.63 1.17 -35.55
C VAL A 203 12.53 1.40 -36.59
N ILE A 204 12.66 2.48 -37.35
CA ILE A 204 11.73 2.84 -38.43
C ILE A 204 12.52 3.39 -39.62
N HIS A 205 12.14 2.98 -40.83
CA HIS A 205 12.74 3.52 -42.04
C HIS A 205 12.18 4.92 -42.31
N THR A 206 13.02 5.82 -42.83
CA THR A 206 12.67 7.23 -43.09
C THR A 206 11.62 7.46 -44.21
N HIS A 207 11.32 6.45 -45.04
CA HIS A 207 10.51 6.62 -46.25
C HIS A 207 9.69 5.37 -46.60
N LYS A 208 10.28 4.17 -46.47
CA LYS A 208 9.60 2.89 -46.75
C LYS A 208 8.77 2.44 -45.53
N PRO A 209 7.70 1.64 -45.73
CA PRO A 209 6.81 1.18 -44.64
C PRO A 209 7.43 0.04 -43.79
N PHE A 210 8.68 0.22 -43.34
CA PHE A 210 9.42 -0.75 -42.54
C PHE A 210 9.57 -0.22 -41.13
N PHE A 211 9.17 -1.01 -40.14
CA PHE A 211 9.44 -0.68 -38.75
C PHE A 211 9.56 -1.95 -37.91
N SER A 212 10.11 -1.80 -36.71
CA SER A 212 10.17 -2.88 -35.74
C SER A 212 10.23 -2.32 -34.32
N VAL A 213 9.91 -3.19 -33.36
CA VAL A 213 9.98 -2.89 -31.92
C VAL A 213 10.67 -4.04 -31.19
N GLN A 214 11.42 -3.71 -30.14
CA GLN A 214 12.21 -4.68 -29.37
C GLN A 214 11.39 -5.37 -28.27
N PHE A 215 10.32 -4.71 -27.81
CA PHE A 215 9.32 -5.25 -26.89
C PHE A 215 8.26 -6.11 -27.60
N HIS A 216 7.29 -6.63 -26.84
CA HIS A 216 6.26 -7.58 -27.30
C HIS A 216 4.84 -6.98 -27.27
N PRO A 217 4.41 -6.25 -28.32
CA PRO A 217 3.05 -5.68 -28.43
C PRO A 217 1.91 -6.69 -28.26
N GLU A 218 2.15 -7.96 -28.57
CA GLU A 218 1.17 -9.02 -28.43
C GLU A 218 0.92 -9.44 -26.97
N ALA A 219 1.77 -8.99 -26.03
CA ALA A 219 1.70 -9.33 -24.61
C ALA A 219 1.51 -10.84 -24.35
N SER A 220 0.42 -11.26 -23.69
CA SER A 220 0.20 -12.63 -23.19
C SER A 220 1.20 -13.00 -22.08
N GLY A 221 1.19 -12.13 -21.05
CA GLY A 221 2.23 -11.92 -20.05
C GLY A 221 2.66 -10.46 -20.11
N GLY A 222 1.88 -9.55 -19.51
CA GLY A 222 2.16 -8.11 -19.51
C GLY A 222 1.07 -7.21 -20.14
N PRO A 223 1.32 -5.88 -20.18
CA PRO A 223 0.37 -4.88 -20.65
C PRO A 223 0.19 -4.88 -22.17
N MET A 224 -1.01 -4.51 -22.63
CA MET A 224 -1.38 -4.46 -24.05
C MET A 224 -1.33 -3.03 -24.63
N ASP A 225 -0.60 -2.13 -23.98
CA ASP A 225 -0.63 -0.68 -24.24
C ASP A 225 -0.10 -0.32 -25.64
N THR A 226 0.63 -1.23 -26.29
CA THR A 226 1.23 -1.05 -27.62
C THR A 226 0.60 -1.93 -28.70
N ALA A 227 -0.56 -2.55 -28.45
CA ALA A 227 -1.22 -3.43 -29.43
C ALA A 227 -1.60 -2.71 -30.74
N PHE A 228 -1.78 -1.38 -30.71
CA PHE A 228 -2.03 -0.53 -31.88
C PHE A 228 -0.95 -0.65 -32.98
N LEU A 229 0.24 -1.17 -32.67
CA LEU A 229 1.29 -1.41 -33.67
C LEU A 229 0.90 -2.49 -34.70
N PHE A 230 0.04 -3.45 -34.33
CA PHE A 230 -0.54 -4.38 -35.29
C PHE A 230 -1.49 -3.66 -36.26
N GLU A 231 -2.34 -2.78 -35.75
CA GLU A 231 -3.23 -1.94 -36.56
C GLU A 231 -2.43 -1.08 -37.54
N LYS A 232 -1.36 -0.44 -37.08
CA LYS A 232 -0.43 0.34 -37.92
C LYS A 232 0.14 -0.50 -39.06
N PHE A 233 0.63 -1.72 -38.78
CA PHE A 233 1.18 -2.58 -39.81
C PHE A 233 0.13 -3.00 -40.84
N ILE A 234 -1.07 -3.40 -40.40
CA ILE A 234 -2.15 -3.82 -41.30
C ILE A 234 -2.68 -2.64 -42.13
N GLY A 235 -2.77 -1.44 -41.55
CA GLY A 235 -3.12 -0.22 -42.28
C GLY A 235 -2.12 0.05 -43.41
N ASN A 236 -0.81 -0.02 -43.13
CA ASN A 236 0.23 0.13 -44.15
C ASN A 236 0.09 -0.89 -45.29
N VAL A 237 -0.28 -2.15 -44.98
CA VAL A 237 -0.48 -3.21 -45.98
C VAL A 237 -1.68 -2.92 -46.87
N LYS A 238 -2.73 -2.31 -46.31
CA LYS A 238 -3.92 -1.87 -47.06
C LYS A 238 -3.71 -0.55 -47.82
N GLY A 239 -2.53 0.06 -47.73
CA GLY A 239 -2.23 1.36 -48.33
C GLY A 239 -2.86 2.54 -47.60
N GLU A 240 -3.28 2.36 -46.35
CA GLU A 240 -3.81 3.43 -45.52
C GLU A 240 -2.68 4.39 -45.11
N VAL A 241 -2.90 5.69 -45.32
CA VAL A 241 -1.96 6.73 -44.85
C VAL A 241 -2.31 7.02 -43.39
N GLU A 242 -1.43 6.61 -42.48
CA GLU A 242 -1.61 6.89 -41.05
C GLU A 242 -1.57 8.41 -40.80
N ARG A 243 -2.66 8.96 -40.25
CA ARG A 243 -2.64 10.32 -39.69
C ARG A 243 -1.79 10.29 -38.42
N LEU A 244 -0.58 10.83 -38.49
CA LEU A 244 0.18 11.16 -37.28
C LEU A 244 -0.69 12.10 -36.44
N THR A 245 -1.16 11.63 -35.29
CA THR A 245 -1.82 12.51 -34.31
C THR A 245 -0.72 13.33 -33.66
N LEU A 246 -0.37 14.44 -34.29
CA LEU A 246 0.55 15.42 -33.71
C LEU A 246 -0.16 16.00 -32.49
N LEU A 247 0.34 15.69 -31.31
CA LEU A 247 -0.04 16.40 -30.10
C LEU A 247 0.35 17.87 -30.29
N ASN A 248 -0.58 18.79 -29.99
CA ASN A 248 -0.32 20.20 -30.11
C ASN A 248 0.76 20.61 -29.08
N PRO A 249 1.97 21.03 -29.50
CA PRO A 249 3.02 21.43 -28.57
C PRO A 249 2.61 22.62 -27.68
N MET A 250 1.64 23.42 -28.13
CA MET A 250 1.10 24.57 -27.40
C MET A 250 0.05 24.21 -26.35
N GLN A 251 -0.36 22.95 -26.22
CA GLN A 251 -1.47 22.59 -25.33
C GLN A 251 -1.08 22.64 -23.84
N TYR A 252 0.22 22.68 -23.53
CA TYR A 252 0.71 22.77 -22.14
C TYR A 252 1.99 23.60 -22.07
N ASP A 253 1.86 24.92 -22.22
CA ASP A 253 2.91 25.82 -21.71
C ASP A 253 3.13 25.51 -20.22
N ARG A 254 4.38 25.25 -19.83
CA ARG A 254 4.73 25.06 -18.42
C ARG A 254 4.54 26.39 -17.70
N ASN A 255 3.40 26.53 -17.04
CA ASN A 255 3.16 27.66 -16.16
C ASN A 255 4.21 27.65 -15.05
N ILE A 256 4.89 28.79 -14.86
CA ILE A 256 5.80 28.97 -13.74
C ILE A 256 4.97 29.47 -12.55
N TYR A 257 4.86 28.65 -11.53
CA TYR A 257 4.19 29.01 -10.27
C TYR A 257 5.22 29.53 -9.28
N LYS A 258 4.90 30.59 -8.53
CA LYS A 258 5.75 31.16 -7.48
C LYS A 258 5.20 30.85 -6.10
N LYS A 259 3.87 30.84 -5.95
CA LYS A 259 3.21 30.56 -4.68
C LYS A 259 2.02 29.63 -4.86
N VAL A 260 1.95 28.59 -4.03
CA VAL A 260 0.86 27.60 -4.05
C VAL A 260 0.22 27.48 -2.66
N LEU A 261 -1.11 27.47 -2.64
CA LEU A 261 -1.93 27.20 -1.47
C LEU A 261 -2.28 25.71 -1.39
N LEU A 262 -1.90 25.05 -0.30
CA LEU A 262 -2.26 23.69 0.04
C LEU A 262 -3.34 23.67 1.12
N ILE A 263 -4.41 22.92 0.89
CA ILE A 263 -5.47 22.70 1.87
C ILE A 263 -5.25 21.35 2.54
N GLY A 264 -5.06 21.34 3.86
CA GLY A 264 -4.92 20.11 4.65
C GLY A 264 -6.25 19.38 4.88
N SER A 265 -6.24 18.30 5.67
CA SER A 265 -7.44 17.51 5.98
C SER A 265 -8.28 18.06 7.12
N GLY A 266 -7.68 18.79 8.06
CA GLY A 266 -8.37 19.18 9.29
C GLY A 266 -8.12 18.19 10.43
N GLY A 267 -9.08 18.10 11.35
CA GLY A 267 -9.02 17.12 12.45
C GLY A 267 -9.21 15.70 11.94
N LEU A 268 -8.65 14.71 12.65
CA LEU A 268 -8.81 13.30 12.28
C LEU A 268 -10.23 12.81 12.61
N SER A 269 -10.81 12.03 11.70
CA SER A 269 -12.09 11.34 11.88
C SER A 269 -12.03 9.94 11.27
N ILE A 270 -12.95 9.05 11.65
CA ILE A 270 -13.07 7.75 10.98
C ILE A 270 -13.26 7.97 9.47
N GLY A 271 -12.43 7.31 8.66
CA GLY A 271 -12.39 7.48 7.20
C GLY A 271 -11.52 8.63 6.68
N GLN A 272 -10.96 9.48 7.57
CA GLN A 272 -9.98 10.52 7.24
C GLN A 272 -8.96 10.67 8.38
N ALA A 273 -7.90 9.87 8.33
CA ALA A 273 -6.93 9.75 9.41
C ALA A 273 -5.59 10.44 9.05
N GLY A 274 -4.46 9.81 9.41
CA GLY A 274 -3.13 10.40 9.23
C GLY A 274 -2.58 10.39 7.81
N GLU A 275 -3.22 9.67 6.87
CA GLU A 275 -2.77 9.54 5.49
C GLU A 275 -2.61 10.89 4.77
N PHE A 276 -3.39 11.90 5.17
CA PHE A 276 -3.34 13.24 4.62
C PHE A 276 -2.25 14.11 5.25
N ASP A 277 -1.80 13.81 6.47
CA ASP A 277 -0.60 14.41 7.06
C ASP A 277 0.64 13.99 6.25
N TYR A 278 0.75 12.70 5.95
CA TYR A 278 1.78 12.17 5.05
C TYR A 278 1.69 12.76 3.63
N SER A 279 0.51 12.72 3.01
CA SER A 279 0.30 13.23 1.65
C SER A 279 0.60 14.72 1.53
N GLY A 280 0.11 15.50 2.48
CA GLY A 280 0.35 16.93 2.56
C GLY A 280 1.83 17.27 2.78
N SER A 281 2.54 16.49 3.60
CA SER A 281 3.97 16.66 3.84
C SER A 281 4.81 16.36 2.58
N GLN A 282 4.47 15.31 1.82
CA GLN A 282 5.08 15.03 0.52
C GLN A 282 4.83 16.13 -0.51
N CYS A 283 3.62 16.70 -0.52
CA CYS A 283 3.27 17.82 -1.38
C CYS A 283 4.16 19.04 -1.10
N ILE A 284 4.32 19.42 0.17
CA ILE A 284 5.18 20.54 0.57
C ILE A 284 6.63 20.30 0.15
N LYS A 285 7.15 19.09 0.36
CA LYS A 285 8.49 18.70 -0.09
C LYS A 285 8.66 18.85 -1.60
N ALA A 286 7.72 18.34 -2.39
CA ALA A 286 7.76 18.44 -3.84
C ALA A 286 7.74 19.90 -4.33
N LEU A 287 6.91 20.76 -3.74
CA LEU A 287 6.83 22.19 -4.08
C LEU A 287 8.14 22.93 -3.75
N LYS A 288 8.77 22.61 -2.62
CA LYS A 288 10.04 23.22 -2.20
C LYS A 288 11.20 22.96 -3.13
N GLU A 289 11.33 21.72 -3.58
CA GLU A 289 12.38 21.35 -4.53
C GLU A 289 12.23 22.07 -5.87
N GLU A 290 11.02 22.52 -6.22
CA GLU A 290 10.77 23.37 -7.38
C GLU A 290 10.93 24.87 -7.08
N GLY A 291 11.29 25.24 -5.85
CA GLY A 291 11.48 26.63 -5.44
C GLY A 291 10.17 27.44 -5.30
N ILE A 292 9.05 26.76 -5.03
CA ILE A 292 7.72 27.38 -4.92
C ILE A 292 7.43 27.71 -3.44
N GLU A 293 6.97 28.94 -3.16
CA GLU A 293 6.49 29.35 -1.83
C GLU A 293 5.20 28.60 -1.50
N THR A 294 5.15 28.01 -0.32
CA THR A 294 4.07 27.13 0.12
C THR A 294 3.26 27.77 1.26
N VAL A 295 1.95 27.90 1.05
CA VAL A 295 1.01 28.32 2.09
C VAL A 295 0.13 27.14 2.45
N LEU A 296 0.08 26.77 3.73
CA LEU A 296 -0.76 25.69 4.23
C LEU A 296 -1.90 26.23 5.10
N ILE A 297 -3.11 25.70 4.89
CA ILE A 297 -4.22 25.83 5.86
C ILE A 297 -4.50 24.45 6.46
N ASN A 298 -4.29 24.29 7.76
CA ASN A 298 -4.69 23.10 8.51
C ASN A 298 -4.93 23.46 9.99
N PRO A 299 -6.13 23.25 10.54
CA PRO A 299 -6.43 23.52 11.95
C PRO A 299 -5.84 22.51 12.92
N ASN A 300 -5.38 21.34 12.47
CA ASN A 300 -4.88 20.30 13.35
C ASN A 300 -3.42 20.56 13.77
N ILE A 301 -3.27 21.03 15.01
CA ILE A 301 -2.00 21.38 15.65
C ILE A 301 -1.07 20.18 15.93
N ALA A 302 -1.58 18.95 15.90
CA ALA A 302 -0.81 17.74 16.23
C ALA A 302 -0.13 17.12 15.01
N THR A 303 -0.39 17.64 13.81
CA THR A 303 0.18 17.09 12.56
C THR A 303 1.65 17.42 12.40
N VAL A 304 2.38 16.49 11.78
CA VAL A 304 3.73 16.79 11.28
C VAL A 304 3.65 17.92 10.27
N GLN A 305 2.62 17.94 9.40
CA GLN A 305 2.32 18.93 8.35
C GLN A 305 2.18 20.38 8.83
N THR A 306 2.00 20.67 10.12
CA THR A 306 1.87 22.05 10.63
C THR A 306 3.06 22.55 11.45
N SER A 307 4.04 21.71 11.72
CA SER A 307 5.19 22.05 12.57
C SER A 307 6.26 22.90 11.84
N PRO A 308 6.58 24.14 12.29
CA PRO A 308 7.50 25.04 11.59
C PRO A 308 8.91 24.48 11.37
N SER A 309 9.40 23.65 12.30
CA SER A 309 10.70 22.99 12.21
C SER A 309 10.69 21.72 11.35
N ALA A 310 9.53 21.27 10.89
CA ALA A 310 9.29 19.92 10.43
C ALA A 310 8.59 19.80 9.06
N THR A 311 7.83 20.81 8.65
CA THR A 311 7.00 20.73 7.43
C THR A 311 7.70 21.28 6.22
N GLY A 312 8.55 22.25 6.49
CA GLY A 312 9.01 23.18 5.50
C GLY A 312 7.97 24.23 5.07
N ALA A 313 6.67 24.10 5.28
CA ALA A 313 5.70 25.06 4.74
C ALA A 313 6.10 26.51 5.12
N ASP A 314 6.17 27.41 4.15
CA ASP A 314 6.70 28.77 4.37
C ASP A 314 5.75 29.59 5.25
N ARG A 315 4.44 29.33 5.15
CA ARG A 315 3.41 29.90 6.02
C ARG A 315 2.35 28.86 6.37
N VAL A 316 1.96 28.82 7.64
CA VAL A 316 0.92 27.91 8.15
C VAL A 316 -0.21 28.72 8.80
N TYR A 317 -1.44 28.39 8.43
CA TYR A 317 -2.66 28.99 8.97
C TYR A 317 -3.47 27.92 9.72
N PHE A 318 -3.56 28.08 11.05
CA PHE A 318 -4.43 27.27 11.90
C PHE A 318 -5.87 27.80 11.86
N LEU A 319 -6.53 27.63 10.73
CA LEU A 319 -7.90 28.09 10.49
C LEU A 319 -8.81 26.92 10.14
N PRO A 320 -10.12 27.01 10.47
CA PRO A 320 -11.10 26.05 9.98
C PRO A 320 -11.08 25.96 8.44
N ILE A 321 -11.16 24.74 7.92
CA ILE A 321 -11.20 24.48 6.48
C ILE A 321 -12.64 24.66 5.99
N ARG A 322 -13.00 25.91 5.67
CA ARG A 322 -14.26 26.27 5.02
C ARG A 322 -13.99 27.33 3.96
N ALA A 323 -14.81 27.37 2.91
CA ALA A 323 -14.58 28.23 1.74
C ALA A 323 -14.37 29.71 2.12
N ALA A 324 -15.21 30.26 3.01
CA ALA A 324 -15.07 31.65 3.44
C ALA A 324 -13.70 31.97 4.08
N GLN A 325 -13.21 31.12 4.99
CA GLN A 325 -11.90 31.32 5.62
C GLN A 325 -10.75 31.15 4.62
N VAL A 326 -10.86 30.16 3.72
CA VAL A 326 -9.85 29.89 2.69
C VAL A 326 -9.77 31.06 1.70
N LEU A 327 -10.92 31.63 1.32
CA LEU A 327 -10.98 32.81 0.45
C LEU A 327 -10.28 34.02 1.06
N GLU A 328 -10.41 34.26 2.37
CA GLU A 328 -9.69 35.34 3.05
C GLU A 328 -8.16 35.13 3.02
N VAL A 329 -7.70 33.88 3.14
CA VAL A 329 -6.28 33.55 2.96
C VAL A 329 -5.86 33.76 1.50
N ILE A 330 -6.67 33.37 0.52
CA ILE A 330 -6.41 33.62 -0.91
C ILE A 330 -6.22 35.11 -1.17
N LYS A 331 -7.14 35.97 -0.70
CA LYS A 331 -7.06 37.43 -0.88
C LYS A 331 -5.80 38.03 -0.25
N LYS A 332 -5.40 37.50 0.92
CA LYS A 332 -4.23 37.96 1.66
C LYS A 332 -2.91 37.50 1.02
N GLU A 333 -2.82 36.24 0.65
CA GLU A 333 -1.58 35.60 0.20
C GLU A 333 -1.36 35.69 -1.31
N ARG A 334 -2.44 35.85 -2.09
CA ARG A 334 -2.47 35.89 -3.56
C ARG A 334 -1.67 34.74 -4.19
N PRO A 335 -2.02 33.48 -3.92
CA PRO A 335 -1.35 32.32 -4.53
C PRO A 335 -1.63 32.24 -6.03
N ASP A 336 -0.69 31.72 -6.81
CA ASP A 336 -0.88 31.47 -8.25
C ASP A 336 -1.72 30.20 -8.50
N GLY A 337 -1.68 29.26 -7.55
CA GLY A 337 -2.42 28.01 -7.64
C GLY A 337 -2.84 27.43 -6.30
N ILE A 338 -3.81 26.52 -6.35
CA ILE A 338 -4.37 25.82 -5.20
C ILE A 338 -4.34 24.30 -5.44
N ILE A 339 -3.95 23.54 -4.41
CA ILE A 339 -4.00 22.07 -4.39
C ILE A 339 -5.02 21.63 -3.35
N VAL A 340 -6.05 20.92 -3.82
CA VAL A 340 -7.16 20.40 -2.98
C VAL A 340 -7.21 18.87 -2.92
N SER A 341 -6.47 18.18 -3.79
CA SER A 341 -6.47 16.70 -3.92
C SER A 341 -5.63 15.97 -2.86
N MET A 342 -5.05 16.67 -1.90
CA MET A 342 -4.12 16.13 -0.89
C MET A 342 -4.70 16.15 0.54
N GLY A 343 -5.85 16.80 0.75
CA GLY A 343 -6.45 17.05 2.07
C GLY A 343 -7.79 16.33 2.28
N GLY A 344 -8.01 15.20 1.59
CA GLY A 344 -9.25 14.42 1.70
C GLY A 344 -10.50 15.18 1.22
N GLN A 345 -11.66 14.69 1.64
CA GLN A 345 -12.97 15.23 1.22
C GLN A 345 -13.17 16.67 1.68
N THR A 346 -12.68 17.04 2.87
CA THR A 346 -12.85 18.40 3.40
C THR A 346 -12.17 19.43 2.50
N ALA A 347 -10.96 19.14 2.02
CA ALA A 347 -10.26 20.00 1.06
C ALA A 347 -10.94 20.04 -0.31
N LEU A 348 -11.41 18.89 -0.82
CA LEU A 348 -12.13 18.83 -2.09
C LEU A 348 -13.41 19.66 -2.07
N ASN A 349 -14.24 19.50 -1.04
CA ASN A 349 -15.51 20.23 -0.91
C ASN A 349 -15.29 21.75 -0.88
N VAL A 350 -14.24 22.22 -0.21
CA VAL A 350 -13.85 23.64 -0.24
C VAL A 350 -13.42 24.08 -1.64
N GLY A 351 -12.64 23.26 -2.34
CA GLY A 351 -12.24 23.53 -3.73
C GLY A 351 -13.44 23.65 -4.67
N ILE A 352 -14.40 22.73 -4.55
CA ILE A 352 -15.65 22.71 -5.30
C ILE A 352 -16.47 23.98 -5.03
N GLU A 353 -16.69 24.31 -3.76
CA GLU A 353 -17.47 25.49 -3.36
C GLU A 353 -16.84 26.79 -3.90
N LEU A 354 -15.52 26.96 -3.75
CA LEU A 354 -14.80 28.14 -4.25
C LEU A 354 -14.84 28.24 -5.79
N PHE A 355 -14.77 27.11 -6.49
CA PHE A 355 -14.86 27.06 -7.95
C PHE A 355 -16.27 27.42 -8.42
N ASN A 356 -17.30 26.80 -7.85
CA ASN A 356 -18.70 27.02 -8.21
C ASN A 356 -19.18 28.45 -7.90
N ASN A 357 -18.63 29.07 -6.85
CA ASN A 357 -18.88 30.48 -6.54
C ASN A 357 -18.13 31.45 -7.47
N GLY A 358 -17.24 30.96 -8.34
CA GLY A 358 -16.35 31.77 -9.18
C GLY A 358 -15.27 32.53 -8.40
N ASP A 359 -15.00 32.15 -7.15
CA ASP A 359 -14.01 32.81 -6.30
C ASP A 359 -12.59 32.64 -6.84
N LEU A 360 -12.25 31.42 -7.27
CA LEU A 360 -10.91 31.12 -7.80
C LEU A 360 -10.60 31.90 -9.08
N GLU A 361 -11.60 32.05 -9.96
CA GLU A 361 -11.45 32.83 -11.20
C GLU A 361 -11.28 34.33 -10.90
N ARG A 362 -12.10 34.89 -9.99
CA ARG A 362 -12.01 36.30 -9.58
C ARG A 362 -10.65 36.66 -8.99
N GLU A 363 -10.06 35.75 -8.22
CA GLU A 363 -8.76 35.95 -7.58
C GLU A 363 -7.58 35.43 -8.44
N ASN A 364 -7.84 34.95 -9.67
CA ASN A 364 -6.85 34.41 -10.61
C ASN A 364 -5.99 33.27 -10.03
N VAL A 365 -6.62 32.35 -9.29
CA VAL A 365 -5.99 31.17 -8.68
C VAL A 365 -6.31 29.93 -9.50
N LYS A 366 -5.28 29.23 -9.99
CA LYS A 366 -5.47 28.01 -10.79
C LYS A 366 -5.56 26.75 -9.92
N VAL A 367 -6.49 25.86 -10.23
CA VAL A 367 -6.52 24.51 -9.63
C VAL A 367 -5.41 23.68 -10.26
N LEU A 368 -4.50 23.16 -9.44
CA LEU A 368 -3.36 22.36 -9.90
C LEU A 368 -3.69 20.87 -9.86
N GLY A 369 -3.42 20.16 -10.97
CA GLY A 369 -3.72 18.74 -11.14
C GLY A 369 -5.12 18.52 -11.72
N THR A 370 -5.82 17.51 -11.24
CA THR A 370 -7.20 17.20 -11.66
C THR A 370 -8.12 18.40 -11.44
N GLN A 371 -8.87 18.78 -12.47
CA GLN A 371 -9.73 19.96 -12.45
C GLN A 371 -11.04 19.67 -11.70
N ILE A 372 -11.65 20.71 -11.12
CA ILE A 372 -12.87 20.58 -10.29
C ILE A 372 -14.04 19.87 -11.02
N PRO A 373 -14.35 20.17 -12.30
CA PRO A 373 -15.40 19.45 -13.01
C PRO A 373 -15.16 17.93 -13.13
N VAL A 374 -13.88 17.51 -13.17
CA VAL A 374 -13.53 16.08 -13.19
C VAL A 374 -13.73 15.47 -11.81
N ILE A 375 -13.37 16.20 -10.75
CA ILE A 375 -13.61 15.78 -9.36
C ILE A 375 -15.11 15.62 -9.10
N GLU A 376 -15.93 16.61 -9.47
CA GLU A 376 -17.39 16.54 -9.35
C GLU A 376 -17.96 15.34 -10.14
N ALA A 377 -17.45 15.09 -11.34
CA ALA A 377 -17.87 13.95 -12.15
C ALA A 377 -17.50 12.57 -11.56
N THR A 378 -16.51 12.49 -10.65
CA THR A 378 -16.17 11.26 -9.95
C THR A 378 -16.87 11.11 -8.60
N GLU A 379 -17.24 12.22 -7.96
CA GLU A 379 -17.94 12.24 -6.67
C GLU A 379 -19.46 12.09 -6.83
N ASP A 380 -20.01 12.58 -7.95
CA ASP A 380 -21.42 12.39 -8.31
C ASP A 380 -21.63 11.08 -9.08
N ARG A 381 -22.42 10.17 -8.51
CA ARG A 381 -22.62 8.83 -9.05
C ARG A 381 -23.39 8.82 -10.38
N GLU A 382 -24.28 9.78 -10.62
CA GLU A 382 -25.04 9.86 -11.86
C GLU A 382 -24.14 10.35 -13.00
N ILE A 383 -23.40 11.44 -12.76
CA ILE A 383 -22.43 11.97 -13.74
C ILE A 383 -21.35 10.93 -14.04
N PHE A 384 -20.87 10.22 -13.01
CA PHE A 384 -19.87 9.17 -13.18
C PHE A 384 -20.39 8.02 -14.06
N ALA A 385 -21.64 7.58 -13.84
CA ALA A 385 -22.28 6.55 -14.64
C ALA A 385 -22.43 6.97 -16.11
N GLU A 386 -22.79 8.24 -16.37
CA GLU A 386 -22.85 8.80 -17.73
C GLU A 386 -21.48 8.79 -18.40
N LYS A 387 -20.42 9.22 -17.69
CA LYS A 387 -19.04 9.20 -18.20
C LYS A 387 -18.56 7.79 -18.54
N LEU A 388 -18.86 6.80 -17.71
CA LEU A 388 -18.50 5.41 -18.00
C LEU A 388 -19.26 4.86 -19.21
N LYS A 389 -20.52 5.26 -19.38
CA LYS A 389 -21.33 4.86 -20.54
C LYS A 389 -20.80 5.44 -21.86
N GLU A 390 -20.19 6.62 -21.86
CA GLU A 390 -19.55 7.22 -23.06
C GLU A 390 -18.43 6.34 -23.64
N ILE A 391 -17.87 5.43 -22.84
CA ILE A 391 -16.78 4.54 -23.23
C ILE A 391 -17.14 3.05 -23.11
N ASP A 392 -18.43 2.71 -23.07
CA ASP A 392 -18.94 1.33 -22.96
C ASP A 392 -18.40 0.57 -21.73
N GLU A 393 -18.20 1.26 -20.60
CA GLU A 393 -17.82 0.65 -19.32
C GLU A 393 -19.01 0.54 -18.38
N THR A 394 -18.99 -0.47 -17.50
CA THR A 394 -20.10 -0.79 -16.59
C THR A 394 -19.81 -0.37 -15.16
N ILE A 395 -20.70 0.44 -14.60
CA ILE A 395 -20.76 0.74 -13.16
C ILE A 395 -21.68 -0.28 -12.45
N ALA A 396 -21.44 -0.56 -11.18
CA ALA A 396 -22.38 -1.29 -10.35
C ALA A 396 -23.75 -0.59 -10.35
N LEU A 397 -24.78 -1.28 -10.84
CA LEU A 397 -26.09 -0.67 -11.04
C LEU A 397 -26.74 -0.31 -9.70
N SER A 398 -27.27 0.91 -9.64
CA SER A 398 -27.99 1.43 -8.48
C SER A 398 -29.00 2.45 -8.94
N TYR A 399 -30.25 2.31 -8.49
CA TYR A 399 -31.32 3.26 -8.82
C TYR A 399 -32.03 3.69 -7.54
N PRO A 400 -32.28 5.01 -7.37
CA PRO A 400 -33.18 5.47 -6.32
C PRO A 400 -34.63 5.10 -6.66
N ALA A 401 -35.40 4.85 -5.61
CA ALA A 401 -36.84 4.67 -5.67
C ALA A 401 -37.48 5.42 -4.50
N VAL A 402 -38.53 6.20 -4.78
CA VAL A 402 -39.31 6.91 -3.74
C VAL A 402 -40.67 6.24 -3.48
N ASN A 403 -40.98 5.15 -4.19
CA ASN A 403 -42.16 4.33 -3.96
C ASN A 403 -41.93 2.86 -4.36
N LEU A 404 -42.89 1.98 -4.05
CA LEU A 404 -42.79 0.54 -4.31
C LEU A 404 -42.77 0.17 -5.80
N GLU A 405 -43.41 0.94 -6.67
CA GLU A 405 -43.45 0.64 -8.10
C GLU A 405 -42.11 0.98 -8.75
N GLU A 406 -41.52 2.14 -8.41
CA GLU A 406 -40.15 2.49 -8.80
C GLU A 406 -39.13 1.49 -8.29
N ALA A 407 -39.29 1.00 -7.06
CA ALA A 407 -38.40 -0.02 -6.50
C ALA A 407 -38.42 -1.32 -7.33
N LYS A 408 -39.61 -1.80 -7.72
CA LYS A 408 -39.74 -2.97 -8.60
C LYS A 408 -39.20 -2.70 -9.99
N GLU A 409 -39.45 -1.53 -10.56
CA GLU A 409 -38.91 -1.16 -11.88
C GLU A 409 -37.38 -1.16 -11.86
N ALA A 410 -36.78 -0.54 -10.84
CA ALA A 410 -35.35 -0.56 -10.59
C ALA A 410 -34.81 -1.98 -10.44
N ALA A 411 -35.45 -2.83 -9.63
CA ALA A 411 -35.02 -4.21 -9.43
C ALA A 411 -35.11 -5.07 -10.70
N ASN A 412 -36.15 -4.87 -11.51
CA ASN A 412 -36.29 -5.57 -12.79
C ASN A 412 -35.30 -5.08 -13.85
N LYS A 413 -34.91 -3.79 -13.81
CA LYS A 413 -33.82 -3.24 -14.64
C LYS A 413 -32.46 -3.82 -14.25
N ILE A 414 -32.21 -4.01 -12.95
CA ILE A 414 -30.96 -4.58 -12.43
C ILE A 414 -30.89 -6.10 -12.65
N GLY A 415 -32.01 -6.80 -12.40
CA GLY A 415 -32.08 -8.24 -12.28
C GLY A 415 -31.83 -8.72 -10.84
N TYR A 416 -32.65 -9.66 -10.37
CA TYR A 416 -32.53 -10.22 -9.02
C TYR A 416 -31.35 -11.19 -8.88
N PRO A 417 -30.77 -11.35 -7.67
CA PRO A 417 -31.10 -10.63 -6.42
C PRO A 417 -30.62 -9.17 -6.40
N VAL A 418 -31.30 -8.33 -5.61
CA VAL A 418 -30.95 -6.91 -5.40
C VAL A 418 -30.82 -6.59 -3.92
N LEU A 419 -29.96 -5.61 -3.60
CA LEU A 419 -29.82 -5.02 -2.28
C LEU A 419 -30.72 -3.78 -2.18
N ILE A 420 -31.50 -3.68 -1.13
CA ILE A 420 -32.25 -2.47 -0.79
C ILE A 420 -31.56 -1.75 0.36
N ARG A 421 -31.47 -0.42 0.28
CA ARG A 421 -30.95 0.43 1.37
C ARG A 421 -31.83 1.66 1.55
N ALA A 422 -32.08 2.06 2.79
CA ALA A 422 -32.67 3.37 3.05
C ALA A 422 -31.65 4.46 2.73
N ALA A 423 -32.05 5.47 1.96
CA ALA A 423 -31.25 6.67 1.75
C ALA A 423 -31.09 7.42 3.09
N PHE A 424 -29.95 8.09 3.29
CA PHE A 424 -29.67 8.91 4.48
C PHE A 424 -29.76 8.17 5.85
N ALA A 425 -29.81 6.83 5.86
CA ALA A 425 -29.83 6.02 7.07
C ALA A 425 -28.45 5.42 7.39
N LEU A 426 -28.01 5.54 8.64
CA LEU A 426 -26.74 4.98 9.12
C LEU A 426 -26.92 3.51 9.57
N GLY A 427 -25.89 2.68 9.33
CA GLY A 427 -25.81 1.32 9.89
C GLY A 427 -26.70 0.26 9.24
N GLY A 428 -27.11 0.46 7.98
CA GLY A 428 -27.93 -0.52 7.26
C GLY A 428 -29.37 -0.64 7.78
N LEU A 429 -29.85 0.35 8.54
CA LEU A 429 -31.22 0.39 9.03
C LEU A 429 -32.20 0.37 7.84
N GLY A 430 -33.07 -0.64 7.77
CA GLY A 430 -33.99 -0.84 6.65
C GLY A 430 -33.36 -1.46 5.39
N SER A 431 -32.09 -1.88 5.43
CA SER A 431 -31.45 -2.59 4.33
C SER A 431 -31.76 -4.09 4.33
N GLY A 432 -31.71 -4.72 3.16
CA GLY A 432 -31.94 -6.15 3.01
C GLY A 432 -31.75 -6.63 1.58
N PHE A 433 -31.72 -7.94 1.38
CA PHE A 433 -31.61 -8.52 0.05
C PHE A 433 -32.95 -9.09 -0.37
N ALA A 434 -33.36 -8.78 -1.58
CA ALA A 434 -34.53 -9.35 -2.20
C ALA A 434 -34.10 -10.27 -3.33
N ALA A 435 -34.53 -11.53 -3.31
CA ALA A 435 -34.32 -12.46 -4.41
C ALA A 435 -35.44 -12.40 -5.46
N ASN A 436 -36.52 -11.67 -5.18
CA ASN A 436 -37.70 -11.54 -6.02
C ASN A 436 -38.55 -10.33 -5.59
N ASP A 437 -39.55 -9.97 -6.39
CA ASP A 437 -40.47 -8.84 -6.14
C ASP A 437 -41.18 -8.92 -4.79
N GLN A 438 -41.52 -10.11 -4.31
CA GLN A 438 -42.24 -10.27 -3.04
C GLN A 438 -41.35 -9.86 -1.86
N GLU A 439 -40.12 -10.38 -1.81
CA GLU A 439 -39.13 -10.00 -0.79
C GLU A 439 -38.76 -8.52 -0.89
N LEU A 440 -38.66 -7.97 -2.11
CA LEU A 440 -38.37 -6.55 -2.33
C LEU A 440 -39.46 -5.68 -1.71
N VAL A 441 -40.74 -5.98 -1.98
CA VAL A 441 -41.86 -5.21 -1.44
C VAL A 441 -41.88 -5.25 0.08
N ASP A 442 -41.60 -6.40 0.68
CA ASP A 442 -41.61 -6.56 2.14
C ASP A 442 -40.48 -5.79 2.82
N LEU A 443 -39.31 -5.72 2.18
CA LEU A 443 -38.19 -4.91 2.67
C LEU A 443 -38.39 -3.42 2.39
N ALA A 444 -38.87 -3.04 1.21
CA ALA A 444 -39.13 -1.66 0.82
C ALA A 444 -40.18 -1.01 1.72
N LYS A 445 -41.25 -1.72 2.08
CA LYS A 445 -42.24 -1.23 3.06
C LYS A 445 -41.61 -0.89 4.41
N LYS A 446 -40.64 -1.70 4.87
CA LYS A 446 -39.93 -1.44 6.13
C LYS A 446 -38.96 -0.27 5.97
N ALA A 447 -38.25 -0.20 4.86
CA ALA A 447 -37.29 0.85 4.57
C ALA A 447 -37.95 2.23 4.43
N PHE A 448 -39.12 2.30 3.76
CA PHE A 448 -39.89 3.53 3.60
C PHE A 448 -40.51 4.07 4.90
N VAL A 449 -40.57 3.28 5.98
CA VAL A 449 -40.95 3.81 7.32
C VAL A 449 -39.86 4.72 7.88
N THR A 450 -38.62 4.49 7.50
CA THR A 450 -37.44 5.18 8.05
C THR A 450 -36.78 6.16 7.09
N SER A 451 -37.13 6.15 5.80
CA SER A 451 -36.58 7.06 4.78
C SER A 451 -37.59 7.29 3.65
N ASP A 452 -37.67 8.53 3.16
CA ASP A 452 -38.52 8.91 2.02
C ASP A 452 -37.98 8.40 0.67
N GLN A 453 -36.73 7.94 0.63
CA GLN A 453 -36.07 7.38 -0.54
C GLN A 453 -35.30 6.11 -0.17
N ILE A 454 -35.30 5.13 -1.07
CA ILE A 454 -34.48 3.91 -0.96
C ILE A 454 -33.63 3.72 -2.21
N LEU A 455 -32.50 3.05 -2.08
CA LEU A 455 -31.63 2.66 -3.19
C LEU A 455 -31.80 1.17 -3.45
N ILE A 456 -32.02 0.80 -4.71
CA ILE A 456 -31.98 -0.58 -5.19
C ILE A 456 -30.65 -0.78 -5.89
N ASP A 457 -29.76 -1.58 -5.31
CA ASP A 457 -28.44 -1.90 -5.85
C ASP A 457 -28.36 -3.33 -6.38
N GLN A 458 -27.47 -3.53 -7.34
CA GLN A 458 -27.05 -4.85 -7.78
C GLN A 458 -26.44 -5.67 -6.63
N ASP A 459 -26.87 -6.93 -6.46
CA ASP A 459 -26.24 -7.83 -5.50
C ASP A 459 -24.92 -8.37 -6.06
N LEU A 460 -23.84 -7.87 -5.49
CA LEU A 460 -22.46 -8.23 -5.85
C LEU A 460 -21.76 -8.98 -4.70
N ARG A 461 -22.51 -9.50 -3.72
CA ARG A 461 -21.92 -10.22 -2.59
C ARG A 461 -21.10 -11.43 -3.05
N GLY A 462 -19.95 -11.62 -2.42
CA GLY A 462 -19.05 -12.72 -2.76
C GLY A 462 -18.23 -12.49 -4.02
N TRP A 463 -18.40 -11.35 -4.71
CA TRP A 463 -17.48 -10.93 -5.76
C TRP A 463 -16.16 -10.50 -5.14
N LYS A 464 -15.07 -10.66 -5.89
CA LYS A 464 -13.74 -10.19 -5.49
C LYS A 464 -13.73 -8.68 -5.59
N GLU A 465 -13.27 -8.00 -4.54
CA GLU A 465 -13.08 -6.56 -4.56
C GLU A 465 -11.60 -6.25 -4.78
N LEU A 466 -11.32 -5.38 -5.75
CA LEU A 466 -9.97 -5.11 -6.24
C LEU A 466 -9.79 -3.61 -6.42
N GLU A 467 -8.60 -3.10 -6.12
CA GLU A 467 -8.27 -1.68 -6.26
C GLU A 467 -7.02 -1.50 -7.10
N TYR A 468 -6.96 -0.40 -7.86
CA TYR A 468 -5.76 0.01 -8.60
C TYR A 468 -5.46 1.48 -8.31
N GLU A 469 -4.19 1.76 -8.01
CA GLU A 469 -3.67 3.12 -7.97
C GLU A 469 -3.10 3.50 -9.33
N VAL A 470 -3.67 4.54 -9.92
CA VAL A 470 -3.36 4.98 -11.28
C VAL A 470 -2.76 6.37 -11.25
N VAL A 471 -1.70 6.57 -12.03
CA VAL A 471 -1.05 7.87 -12.17
C VAL A 471 -1.06 8.28 -13.63
N ARG A 472 -1.50 9.51 -13.91
CA ARG A 472 -1.57 10.08 -15.25
C ARG A 472 -0.96 11.47 -15.28
N ASP A 473 -0.08 11.72 -16.26
CA ASP A 473 0.52 13.04 -16.47
C ASP A 473 -0.13 13.86 -17.59
N CYS A 474 0.34 15.08 -17.76
CA CYS A 474 -0.13 16.00 -18.81
C CYS A 474 0.26 15.58 -20.23
N ARG A 475 1.13 14.57 -20.41
CA ARG A 475 1.52 13.99 -21.70
C ARG A 475 0.74 12.72 -22.04
N ASP A 476 -0.28 12.40 -21.25
CA ASP A 476 -1.11 11.20 -21.39
C ASP A 476 -0.33 9.88 -21.21
N ASN A 477 0.83 9.95 -20.51
CA ASN A 477 1.46 8.79 -19.92
C ASN A 477 0.58 8.39 -18.73
N CYS A 478 0.17 7.12 -18.69
CA CYS A 478 -0.77 6.61 -17.69
C CYS A 478 -0.31 5.20 -17.28
N ILE A 479 -0.08 5.01 -15.99
CA ILE A 479 0.50 3.78 -15.40
C ILE A 479 -0.33 3.34 -14.20
N THR A 480 -0.31 2.04 -13.90
CA THR A 480 -0.87 1.51 -12.64
C THR A 480 0.24 1.16 -11.66
N VAL A 481 0.35 1.94 -10.58
CA VAL A 481 1.46 1.87 -9.62
C VAL A 481 1.30 0.73 -8.62
N CYS A 482 0.07 0.48 -8.17
CA CYS A 482 -0.21 -0.58 -7.21
C CYS A 482 -1.55 -1.20 -7.55
N ASN A 483 -1.68 -2.49 -7.25
CA ASN A 483 -2.96 -3.18 -7.28
C ASN A 483 -3.15 -3.97 -5.99
N MET A 484 -4.37 -3.98 -5.50
CA MET A 484 -4.73 -4.54 -4.21
C MET A 484 -5.92 -5.48 -4.35
N GLU A 485 -5.93 -6.53 -3.54
CA GLU A 485 -7.03 -7.49 -3.48
C GLU A 485 -7.54 -7.59 -2.04
N ASN A 486 -8.85 -7.44 -1.87
CA ASN A 486 -9.47 -7.63 -0.57
C ASN A 486 -9.56 -9.12 -0.26
N PHE A 487 -9.11 -9.49 0.94
CA PHE A 487 -9.30 -10.83 1.50
C PHE A 487 -10.79 -11.07 1.79
N ASP A 488 -11.45 -10.05 2.33
CA ASP A 488 -12.88 -10.04 2.51
C ASP A 488 -13.58 -9.75 1.17
N PRO A 489 -14.63 -10.52 0.80
CA PRO A 489 -15.37 -10.28 -0.43
C PRO A 489 -16.21 -9.00 -0.32
N LEU A 490 -16.68 -8.49 -1.47
CA LEU A 490 -17.48 -7.29 -1.54
C LEU A 490 -18.69 -7.34 -0.58
N GLY A 491 -18.87 -6.24 0.14
CA GLY A 491 -19.89 -6.06 1.18
C GLY A 491 -19.30 -5.48 2.48
N ILE A 492 -17.98 -5.57 2.64
CA ILE A 492 -17.21 -4.93 3.71
C ILE A 492 -16.36 -3.84 3.05
N HIS A 493 -16.44 -2.62 3.57
CA HIS A 493 -15.70 -1.48 3.03
C HIS A 493 -14.20 -1.76 2.99
N THR A 494 -13.47 -1.35 1.95
CA THR A 494 -12.00 -1.46 1.82
C THR A 494 -11.26 -0.93 3.07
N GLY A 495 -11.83 0.09 3.70
CA GLY A 495 -11.61 0.59 5.09
C GLY A 495 -11.37 -0.50 6.13
N ASP A 496 -12.32 -1.41 6.21
CA ASP A 496 -12.46 -2.44 7.23
C ASP A 496 -12.11 -3.83 6.70
N SER A 497 -11.74 -3.95 5.43
CA SER A 497 -11.24 -5.19 4.85
C SER A 497 -9.77 -5.41 5.17
N ILE A 498 -9.39 -6.69 5.30
CA ILE A 498 -8.00 -7.11 5.14
C ILE A 498 -7.65 -7.03 3.65
N VAL A 499 -6.50 -6.44 3.32
CA VAL A 499 -6.11 -6.16 1.93
C VAL A 499 -4.70 -6.70 1.67
N VAL A 500 -4.47 -7.31 0.51
CA VAL A 500 -3.15 -7.78 0.09
C VAL A 500 -2.66 -7.06 -1.16
N ALA A 501 -1.35 -6.78 -1.22
CA ALA A 501 -0.67 -6.25 -2.40
C ALA A 501 0.58 -7.08 -2.73
N PRO A 502 0.82 -7.44 -4.00
CA PRO A 502 -0.13 -7.37 -5.12
C PRO A 502 -1.29 -8.36 -4.97
N SER A 503 -2.30 -8.30 -5.83
CA SER A 503 -3.34 -9.33 -5.93
C SER A 503 -2.76 -10.74 -6.11
N GLN A 504 -3.35 -11.74 -5.47
CA GLN A 504 -2.85 -13.12 -5.44
C GLN A 504 -3.68 -14.08 -6.31
N THR A 505 -4.97 -13.81 -6.52
CA THR A 505 -5.89 -14.79 -7.12
C THR A 505 -6.37 -14.45 -8.53
N LEU A 506 -5.76 -13.44 -9.16
CA LEU A 506 -6.06 -13.05 -10.54
C LEU A 506 -5.19 -13.79 -11.54
N SER A 507 -5.81 -14.27 -12.60
CA SER A 507 -5.13 -14.67 -13.82
C SER A 507 -4.56 -13.44 -14.55
N ASN A 508 -3.60 -13.67 -15.46
CA ASN A 508 -3.08 -12.62 -16.34
C ASN A 508 -4.21 -11.92 -17.13
N ALA A 509 -5.22 -12.67 -17.56
CA ALA A 509 -6.33 -12.11 -18.32
C ALA A 509 -7.17 -11.14 -17.48
N GLU A 510 -7.52 -11.53 -16.25
CA GLU A 510 -8.29 -10.68 -15.33
C GLU A 510 -7.49 -9.44 -14.94
N TYR A 511 -6.21 -9.60 -14.56
CA TYR A 511 -5.33 -8.50 -14.18
C TYR A 511 -5.23 -7.45 -15.28
N PHE A 512 -4.82 -7.86 -16.49
CA PHE A 512 -4.59 -6.90 -17.58
C PHE A 512 -5.88 -6.38 -18.21
N MET A 513 -7.01 -7.08 -18.05
CA MET A 513 -8.33 -6.52 -18.37
C MET A 513 -8.63 -5.33 -17.44
N LEU A 514 -8.58 -5.54 -16.12
CA LEU A 514 -8.89 -4.48 -15.14
C LEU A 514 -7.89 -3.33 -15.21
N ARG A 515 -6.58 -3.61 -15.34
CA ARG A 515 -5.55 -2.59 -15.56
C ARG A 515 -5.83 -1.73 -16.80
N ARG A 516 -6.17 -2.37 -17.93
CA ARG A 516 -6.48 -1.64 -19.17
C ARG A 516 -7.72 -0.78 -19.01
N THR A 517 -8.76 -1.30 -18.34
CA THR A 517 -9.97 -0.54 -18.00
C THR A 517 -9.63 0.66 -17.11
N ALA A 518 -8.78 0.50 -16.10
CA ALA A 518 -8.35 1.58 -15.23
C ALA A 518 -7.72 2.72 -16.04
N ILE A 519 -6.75 2.39 -16.89
CA ILE A 519 -6.08 3.37 -17.75
C ILE A 519 -7.09 4.05 -18.71
N LYS A 520 -8.03 3.29 -19.28
CA LYS A 520 -9.07 3.80 -20.19
C LYS A 520 -9.99 4.80 -19.50
N VAL A 521 -10.50 4.46 -18.32
CA VAL A 521 -11.39 5.32 -17.50
C VAL A 521 -10.67 6.58 -17.07
N VAL A 522 -9.46 6.46 -16.51
CA VAL A 522 -8.67 7.60 -16.02
C VAL A 522 -8.30 8.58 -17.14
N ARG A 523 -7.99 8.07 -18.34
CA ARG A 523 -7.78 8.92 -19.53
C ARG A 523 -9.06 9.62 -19.97
N HIS A 524 -10.19 8.91 -19.99
CA HIS A 524 -11.47 9.47 -20.41
C HIS A 524 -11.95 10.59 -19.47
N LEU A 525 -11.80 10.41 -18.16
CA LEU A 525 -12.13 11.43 -17.16
C LEU A 525 -11.20 12.65 -17.22
N GLY A 526 -10.00 12.51 -17.78
CA GLY A 526 -9.03 13.60 -17.87
C GLY A 526 -8.27 13.88 -16.58
N ILE A 527 -8.10 12.86 -15.72
CA ILE A 527 -7.37 12.96 -14.46
C ILE A 527 -5.89 13.33 -14.72
N VAL A 528 -5.33 14.23 -13.90
CA VAL A 528 -3.91 14.61 -13.94
C VAL A 528 -3.37 14.62 -12.52
N GLY A 529 -2.46 13.69 -12.24
CA GLY A 529 -2.02 13.36 -10.89
C GLY A 529 -2.28 11.88 -10.62
N GLU A 530 -2.88 11.59 -9.47
CA GLU A 530 -3.18 10.24 -9.01
C GLU A 530 -4.69 10.06 -8.80
N CYS A 531 -5.14 8.80 -8.91
CA CYS A 531 -6.45 8.38 -8.45
C CYS A 531 -6.48 6.89 -8.09
N ASN A 532 -7.41 6.52 -7.22
CA ASN A 532 -7.77 5.15 -6.92
C ASN A 532 -9.03 4.73 -7.71
N ILE A 533 -9.05 3.52 -8.27
CA ILE A 533 -10.23 2.92 -8.91
C ILE A 533 -10.53 1.54 -8.31
N GLN A 534 -11.81 1.28 -8.04
CA GLN A 534 -12.26 0.04 -7.40
C GLN A 534 -13.16 -0.77 -8.32
N TYR A 535 -13.02 -2.10 -8.24
CA TYR A 535 -13.75 -3.07 -9.04
C TYR A 535 -14.38 -4.14 -8.17
N ALA A 536 -15.55 -4.63 -8.60
CA ALA A 536 -16.01 -5.96 -8.24
C ALA A 536 -15.85 -6.90 -9.44
N LEU A 537 -15.12 -8.00 -9.26
CA LEU A 537 -14.90 -9.05 -10.26
C LEU A 537 -15.62 -10.34 -9.86
N ASN A 538 -16.39 -10.89 -10.78
CA ASN A 538 -17.08 -12.17 -10.57
C ASN A 538 -16.04 -13.30 -10.43
N PRO A 539 -16.07 -14.11 -9.35
CA PRO A 539 -15.05 -15.13 -9.12
C PRO A 539 -15.07 -16.29 -10.11
N ASN A 540 -16.12 -16.39 -10.95
CA ASN A 540 -16.31 -17.48 -11.90
C ASN A 540 -16.35 -17.04 -13.37
N SER A 541 -16.11 -15.75 -13.68
CA SER A 541 -16.12 -15.25 -15.06
C SER A 541 -15.33 -13.94 -15.22
N MET A 542 -15.17 -13.46 -16.44
CA MET A 542 -14.53 -12.16 -16.73
C MET A 542 -15.46 -10.96 -16.49
N GLN A 543 -16.67 -11.18 -15.97
CA GLN A 543 -17.61 -10.09 -15.69
C GLN A 543 -17.11 -9.26 -14.51
N TYR A 544 -17.01 -7.94 -14.70
CA TYR A 544 -16.68 -6.99 -13.66
C TYR A 544 -17.60 -5.77 -13.71
N CYS A 545 -17.58 -4.97 -12.65
CA CYS A 545 -18.12 -3.63 -12.65
C CYS A 545 -17.18 -2.69 -11.88
N ILE A 546 -17.20 -1.42 -12.28
CA ILE A 546 -16.52 -0.35 -11.55
C ILE A 546 -17.43 0.05 -10.39
N ILE A 547 -16.85 0.16 -9.19
CA ILE A 547 -17.54 0.60 -7.99
C ILE A 547 -17.47 2.11 -7.87
N GLU A 548 -16.25 2.65 -7.86
CA GLU A 548 -15.98 4.08 -7.73
C GLU A 548 -14.58 4.44 -8.26
N VAL A 549 -14.36 5.74 -8.47
CA VAL A 549 -13.05 6.35 -8.73
C VAL A 549 -12.87 7.50 -7.76
N ASN A 550 -11.78 7.51 -7.00
CA ASN A 550 -11.43 8.61 -6.11
C ASN A 550 -10.33 9.45 -6.80
N ALA A 551 -10.69 10.63 -7.33
CA ALA A 551 -9.77 11.53 -8.04
C ALA A 551 -8.90 12.40 -7.11
N ARG A 552 -8.45 11.81 -6.00
CA ARG A 552 -7.63 12.43 -4.96
C ARG A 552 -6.79 11.37 -4.27
N LEU A 553 -5.80 11.83 -3.51
CA LEU A 553 -5.12 10.96 -2.57
C LEU A 553 -6.11 10.39 -1.54
N SER A 554 -5.79 9.18 -1.11
CA SER A 554 -6.64 8.33 -0.28
C SER A 554 -5.79 7.52 0.70
N ARG A 555 -6.45 6.84 1.64
CA ARG A 555 -5.79 5.84 2.48
C ARG A 555 -5.16 4.71 1.65
N SER A 556 -5.83 4.27 0.58
CA SER A 556 -5.31 3.30 -0.39
C SER A 556 -4.03 3.81 -1.07
N SER A 557 -3.95 5.10 -1.39
CA SER A 557 -2.74 5.72 -1.96
C SER A 557 -1.56 5.75 -0.98
N ALA A 558 -1.81 6.00 0.31
CA ALA A 558 -0.78 5.97 1.34
C ALA A 558 -0.27 4.54 1.53
N LEU A 559 -1.19 3.57 1.67
CA LEU A 559 -0.87 2.15 1.72
C LEU A 559 -0.05 1.71 0.50
N ALA A 560 -0.48 2.05 -0.71
CA ALA A 560 0.23 1.73 -1.95
C ALA A 560 1.63 2.37 -2.00
N SER A 561 1.78 3.60 -1.53
CA SER A 561 3.09 4.26 -1.45
C SER A 561 4.04 3.50 -0.54
N LYS A 562 3.57 3.06 0.63
CA LYS A 562 4.38 2.26 1.56
C LYS A 562 4.61 0.84 1.05
N ALA A 563 3.63 0.21 0.40
CA ALA A 563 3.75 -1.15 -0.11
C ALA A 563 4.78 -1.24 -1.26
N THR A 564 4.79 -0.25 -2.13
CA THR A 564 5.61 -0.27 -3.35
C THR A 564 6.94 0.46 -3.20
N GLY A 565 7.03 1.44 -2.28
CA GLY A 565 8.12 2.42 -2.20
C GLY A 565 7.96 3.59 -3.18
N TYR A 566 6.89 3.62 -3.99
CA TYR A 566 6.60 4.68 -4.95
C TYR A 566 5.85 5.84 -4.28
N PRO A 567 6.42 7.06 -4.21
CA PRO A 567 5.81 8.14 -3.42
C PRO A 567 4.70 8.86 -4.21
N LEU A 568 3.47 8.30 -4.21
CA LEU A 568 2.34 8.78 -5.02
C LEU A 568 2.04 10.27 -4.83
N ALA A 569 1.98 10.75 -3.57
CA ALA A 569 1.72 12.15 -3.24
C ALA A 569 2.77 13.11 -3.83
N TYR A 570 4.04 12.75 -3.73
CA TYR A 570 5.15 13.52 -4.26
C TYR A 570 5.09 13.57 -5.79
N VAL A 571 4.90 12.42 -6.44
CA VAL A 571 4.79 12.34 -7.91
C VAL A 571 3.57 13.12 -8.39
N ALA A 572 2.38 12.90 -7.82
CA ALA A 572 1.16 13.62 -8.16
C ALA A 572 1.31 15.14 -8.02
N THR A 573 2.07 15.62 -7.02
CA THR A 573 2.39 17.04 -6.87
C THR A 573 3.30 17.54 -8.00
N LYS A 574 4.32 16.78 -8.43
CA LYS A 574 5.15 17.19 -9.58
C LYS A 574 4.33 17.20 -10.88
N LEU A 575 3.40 16.25 -11.05
CA LEU A 575 2.50 16.20 -12.20
C LEU A 575 1.52 17.37 -12.24
N SER A 576 1.00 17.80 -11.07
CA SER A 576 0.11 18.97 -10.99
C SER A 576 0.78 20.28 -11.40
N LEU A 577 2.12 20.32 -11.38
CA LEU A 577 2.95 21.42 -11.89
C LEU A 577 3.28 21.32 -13.39
N GLY A 578 2.76 20.31 -14.10
CA GLY A 578 3.00 20.10 -15.54
C GLY A 578 4.31 19.39 -15.88
N LYS A 579 4.92 18.67 -14.92
CA LYS A 579 5.98 17.70 -15.23
C LYS A 579 5.37 16.41 -15.77
N ASP A 580 6.14 15.70 -16.58
CA ASP A 580 5.79 14.38 -17.08
C ASP A 580 6.51 13.28 -16.28
N LEU A 581 5.92 12.09 -16.24
CA LEU A 581 6.41 10.93 -15.50
C LEU A 581 7.85 10.58 -15.89
N VAL A 582 8.20 10.70 -17.17
CA VAL A 582 9.54 10.39 -17.69
C VAL A 582 10.59 11.31 -17.06
N SER A 583 10.28 12.60 -16.93
CA SER A 583 11.17 13.62 -16.36
C SER A 583 11.38 13.51 -14.85
N ILE A 584 10.45 12.88 -14.12
CA ILE A 584 10.55 12.69 -12.67
C ILE A 584 11.45 11.48 -12.39
N ARG A 585 12.39 11.62 -11.46
CA ARG A 585 13.27 10.51 -11.04
C ARG A 585 12.58 9.63 -10.00
N ASN A 586 12.78 8.33 -10.09
CA ASN A 586 12.45 7.41 -9.01
C ASN A 586 13.37 7.71 -7.81
N SER A 587 12.81 8.11 -6.68
CA SER A 587 13.56 8.46 -5.45
C SER A 587 14.28 7.27 -4.81
N VAL A 588 13.80 6.04 -5.05
CA VAL A 588 14.36 4.81 -4.49
C VAL A 588 15.62 4.38 -5.22
N THR A 589 15.60 4.32 -6.56
CA THR A 589 16.76 3.91 -7.37
C THR A 589 17.66 5.08 -7.75
N LYS A 590 17.11 6.29 -7.87
CA LYS A 590 17.72 7.54 -8.34
C LYS A 590 18.24 7.52 -9.79
N THR A 591 18.36 6.34 -10.40
CA THR A 591 18.84 6.15 -11.78
C THR A 591 17.72 5.98 -12.79
N THR A 592 16.54 5.52 -12.37
CA THR A 592 15.39 5.30 -13.25
C THR A 592 14.39 6.47 -13.21
N THR A 593 13.42 6.45 -14.12
CA THR A 593 12.30 7.38 -14.13
C THR A 593 11.19 6.93 -13.17
N ALA A 594 10.24 7.82 -12.83
CA ALA A 594 8.97 7.51 -12.18
C ALA A 594 7.93 6.91 -13.14
N CYS A 595 8.20 6.89 -14.45
CA CYS A 595 7.32 6.26 -15.44
C CYS A 595 7.52 4.73 -15.50
N PHE A 596 7.08 4.00 -14.48
CA PHE A 596 7.14 2.52 -14.45
C PHE A 596 6.06 1.95 -13.52
N GLU A 597 5.79 0.66 -13.64
CA GLU A 597 4.93 -0.06 -12.71
C GLU A 597 5.79 -0.87 -11.73
N PRO A 598 5.71 -0.61 -10.41
CA PRO A 598 6.49 -1.35 -9.42
C PRO A 598 6.34 -2.87 -9.53
N SER A 599 7.45 -3.57 -9.29
CA SER A 599 7.49 -5.03 -9.17
C SER A 599 7.86 -5.41 -7.74
N LEU A 600 7.00 -6.20 -7.09
CA LEU A 600 7.16 -6.61 -5.70
C LEU A 600 7.59 -8.07 -5.66
N ASP A 601 8.75 -8.36 -5.07
CA ASP A 601 9.25 -9.72 -4.79
C ASP A 601 8.94 -10.18 -3.35
N TYR A 602 7.93 -9.54 -2.78
CA TYR A 602 7.34 -9.73 -1.47
C TYR A 602 5.81 -9.53 -1.56
N CYS A 603 5.12 -9.93 -0.49
CA CYS A 603 3.70 -9.72 -0.27
C CYS A 603 3.55 -8.69 0.86
N VAL A 604 2.55 -7.83 0.72
CA VAL A 604 2.14 -6.85 1.73
C VAL A 604 0.72 -7.19 2.16
N LEU A 605 0.45 -7.08 3.46
CA LEU A 605 -0.90 -7.22 4.00
C LEU A 605 -1.23 -6.03 4.89
N LYS A 606 -2.35 -5.37 4.60
CA LYS A 606 -2.98 -4.40 5.48
C LYS A 606 -4.08 -5.06 6.30
N MET A 607 -4.15 -4.74 7.59
CA MET A 607 -5.23 -5.16 8.47
C MET A 607 -5.78 -3.95 9.24
N PRO A 608 -7.10 -3.76 9.32
CA PRO A 608 -7.69 -2.66 10.06
C PRO A 608 -7.53 -2.83 11.57
N ARG A 609 -7.53 -1.71 12.30
CA ARG A 609 -7.56 -1.64 13.75
C ARG A 609 -8.92 -1.12 14.21
N TRP A 610 -9.59 -1.86 15.10
CA TRP A 610 -10.89 -1.50 15.65
C TRP A 610 -10.85 -1.29 17.17
N ASP A 611 -11.68 -0.36 17.65
CA ASP A 611 -11.88 -0.05 19.07
C ASP A 611 -13.35 -0.26 19.51
N LEU A 612 -14.10 -1.12 18.82
CA LEU A 612 -15.55 -1.34 19.00
C LEU A 612 -15.96 -1.68 20.44
N LYS A 613 -15.07 -2.28 21.23
CA LYS A 613 -15.31 -2.58 22.66
C LYS A 613 -15.54 -1.33 23.53
N LYS A 614 -15.12 -0.14 23.08
CA LYS A 614 -15.37 1.13 23.78
C LYS A 614 -16.81 1.63 23.59
N PHE A 615 -17.58 1.06 22.66
CA PHE A 615 -18.91 1.54 22.25
C PHE A 615 -20.00 0.50 22.46
N ASN A 616 -20.56 0.41 23.68
CA ASN A 616 -21.57 -0.61 24.05
C ASN A 616 -22.92 -0.50 23.32
N ARG A 617 -23.18 0.60 22.61
CA ARG A 617 -24.45 0.87 21.91
C ARG A 617 -24.32 0.86 20.39
N VAL A 618 -23.15 0.50 19.86
CA VAL A 618 -22.87 0.47 18.42
C VAL A 618 -22.80 -0.99 17.97
N GLY A 619 -23.39 -1.28 16.81
CA GLY A 619 -23.29 -2.60 16.19
C GLY A 619 -21.84 -2.95 15.85
N LYS A 620 -21.48 -4.23 15.99
CA LYS A 620 -20.12 -4.72 15.68
C LYS A 620 -20.00 -5.36 14.30
N GLU A 621 -21.11 -5.45 13.57
CA GLU A 621 -21.14 -6.01 12.24
C GLU A 621 -20.43 -5.08 11.27
N LEU A 622 -19.47 -5.61 10.51
CA LEU A 622 -18.76 -4.90 9.46
C LEU A 622 -19.60 -4.90 8.18
N GLY A 623 -19.62 -3.77 7.48
CA GLY A 623 -20.38 -3.59 6.25
C GLY A 623 -19.75 -2.52 5.37
N SER A 624 -20.55 -1.85 4.54
CA SER A 624 -20.07 -0.80 3.63
C SER A 624 -19.70 0.53 4.31
N SER A 625 -19.99 0.71 5.60
CA SER A 625 -19.60 1.89 6.38
C SER A 625 -18.39 1.53 7.24
N MET A 626 -17.31 2.31 7.12
CA MET A 626 -16.08 2.08 7.85
C MET A 626 -16.25 2.32 9.36
N LEU A 627 -15.72 1.41 10.18
CA LEU A 627 -15.71 1.49 11.65
C LEU A 627 -14.30 1.43 12.25
N SER A 628 -13.28 1.08 11.46
CA SER A 628 -11.89 1.06 11.91
C SER A 628 -11.36 2.46 12.23
N VAL A 629 -10.45 2.52 13.20
CA VAL A 629 -9.85 3.76 13.74
C VAL A 629 -8.40 3.95 13.33
N GLY A 630 -7.85 3.00 12.56
CA GLY A 630 -6.49 2.99 12.05
C GLY A 630 -6.20 1.66 11.35
N GLU A 631 -4.96 1.45 10.95
CA GLU A 631 -4.54 0.24 10.25
C GLU A 631 -3.07 -0.12 10.50
N VAL A 632 -2.71 -1.35 10.15
CA VAL A 632 -1.33 -1.86 10.15
C VAL A 632 -0.97 -2.35 8.76
N MET A 633 0.31 -2.31 8.42
CA MET A 633 0.84 -2.96 7.23
C MET A 633 1.98 -3.92 7.60
N ALA A 634 1.94 -5.14 7.09
CA ALA A 634 2.97 -6.14 7.29
C ALA A 634 3.60 -6.56 5.95
N ILE A 635 4.91 -6.79 5.95
CA ILE A 635 5.68 -7.17 4.76
C ILE A 635 6.42 -8.48 5.01
N GLY A 636 6.38 -9.38 4.03
CA GLY A 636 6.96 -10.73 4.10
C GLY A 636 6.96 -11.36 2.71
N ARG A 637 7.58 -12.52 2.52
CA ARG A 637 7.69 -13.13 1.17
C ARG A 637 6.71 -14.26 0.92
N ASN A 638 5.78 -14.47 1.84
CA ASN A 638 4.64 -15.36 1.70
C ASN A 638 3.46 -14.83 2.51
N PHE A 639 2.25 -15.29 2.16
CA PHE A 639 1.01 -14.84 2.78
C PHE A 639 0.92 -15.22 4.26
N GLU A 640 1.31 -16.44 4.61
CA GLU A 640 1.32 -16.90 6.01
C GLU A 640 2.15 -15.98 6.92
N GLU A 641 3.33 -15.56 6.45
CA GLU A 641 4.21 -14.63 7.15
C GLU A 641 3.50 -13.31 7.44
N VAL A 642 3.01 -12.62 6.40
CA VAL A 642 2.39 -11.29 6.57
C VAL A 642 1.09 -11.32 7.37
N MET A 643 0.29 -12.37 7.21
CA MET A 643 -0.97 -12.54 7.91
C MET A 643 -0.74 -12.74 9.41
N GLN A 644 0.27 -13.52 9.81
CA GLN A 644 0.64 -13.65 11.23
C GLN A 644 1.29 -12.38 11.79
N LYS A 645 2.14 -11.68 11.03
CA LYS A 645 2.73 -10.39 11.46
C LYS A 645 1.64 -9.34 11.71
N ALA A 646 0.73 -9.15 10.76
CA ALA A 646 -0.34 -8.15 10.89
C ALA A 646 -1.24 -8.44 12.10
N CYS A 647 -1.56 -9.71 12.36
CA CYS A 647 -2.30 -10.12 13.55
C CYS A 647 -1.60 -9.70 14.86
N ARG A 648 -0.27 -9.76 14.94
CA ARG A 648 0.49 -9.24 16.10
C ARG A 648 0.50 -7.71 16.16
N MET A 649 0.58 -7.05 15.00
CA MET A 649 0.62 -5.58 14.90
C MET A 649 -0.70 -4.92 15.32
N ILE A 650 -1.86 -5.54 15.06
CA ILE A 650 -3.16 -4.98 15.46
C ILE A 650 -3.44 -5.08 16.96
N ASN A 651 -2.82 -6.04 17.65
CA ASN A 651 -3.02 -6.29 19.08
C ASN A 651 -1.83 -7.06 19.67
N GLN A 652 -1.01 -6.39 20.46
CA GLN A 652 0.19 -6.97 21.09
C GLN A 652 -0.10 -8.15 22.03
N ALA A 653 -1.34 -8.32 22.50
CA ALA A 653 -1.72 -9.46 23.31
C ALA A 653 -1.69 -10.77 22.52
N LEU A 654 -1.91 -10.71 21.20
CA LEU A 654 -1.94 -11.86 20.31
C LEU A 654 -0.51 -12.29 19.93
N PRO A 655 -0.16 -13.57 20.10
CA PRO A 655 1.15 -14.07 19.69
C PRO A 655 1.24 -14.31 18.16
N GLY A 656 0.11 -14.24 17.46
CA GLY A 656 -0.08 -14.54 16.04
C GLY A 656 -1.52 -14.99 15.82
N ILE A 657 -1.79 -15.73 14.76
CA ILE A 657 -3.14 -16.24 14.49
C ILE A 657 -3.40 -17.51 15.30
N GLU A 658 -4.37 -17.40 16.22
CA GLU A 658 -4.83 -18.50 17.07
C GLU A 658 -6.35 -18.61 16.95
N GLY A 659 -6.90 -19.81 16.78
CA GLY A 659 -8.34 -20.02 16.82
C GLY A 659 -8.84 -20.09 18.27
N GLU A 660 -8.90 -21.30 18.81
CA GLU A 660 -9.49 -21.57 20.13
C GLU A 660 -8.74 -20.85 21.27
N SER A 661 -7.42 -20.77 21.17
CA SER A 661 -6.56 -20.16 22.21
C SER A 661 -6.58 -18.62 22.22
N SER A 662 -7.29 -17.97 21.28
CA SER A 662 -7.39 -16.51 21.24
C SER A 662 -8.36 -15.92 22.28
N ASN A 663 -9.34 -16.70 22.73
CA ASN A 663 -10.47 -16.24 23.55
C ASN A 663 -11.23 -15.04 22.95
N LEU A 664 -11.19 -14.87 21.62
CA LEU A 664 -11.89 -13.80 20.90
C LEU A 664 -13.24 -14.23 20.34
N ILE A 665 -13.54 -15.53 20.38
CA ILE A 665 -14.78 -16.12 19.87
C ILE A 665 -15.80 -16.19 20.98
N ASP A 666 -17.01 -15.71 20.70
CA ASP A 666 -18.13 -15.85 21.61
C ASP A 666 -18.67 -17.28 21.55
N GLU A 667 -18.46 -18.07 22.60
CA GLU A 667 -18.92 -19.46 22.65
C GLU A 667 -20.44 -19.60 22.65
N HIS A 668 -21.18 -18.54 22.99
CA HIS A 668 -22.64 -18.54 22.98
C HIS A 668 -23.23 -18.34 21.57
N ILE A 669 -22.42 -17.92 20.60
CA ILE A 669 -22.85 -17.70 19.21
C ILE A 669 -22.29 -18.84 18.35
N PRO A 670 -23.12 -19.54 17.55
CA PRO A 670 -22.63 -20.57 16.63
C PRO A 670 -21.51 -20.06 15.71
N LEU A 671 -20.47 -20.88 15.52
CA LEU A 671 -19.29 -20.50 14.75
C LEU A 671 -19.62 -20.14 13.29
N GLU A 672 -20.57 -20.86 12.68
CA GLU A 672 -21.10 -20.55 11.35
C GLU A 672 -21.70 -19.14 11.26
N THR A 673 -22.40 -18.70 12.30
CA THR A 673 -22.98 -17.35 12.37
C THR A 673 -21.87 -16.30 12.42
N GLN A 674 -20.83 -16.53 13.23
CA GLN A 674 -19.69 -15.62 13.35
C GLN A 674 -18.83 -15.53 12.08
N MET A 675 -18.81 -16.58 11.24
CA MET A 675 -18.16 -16.54 9.94
C MET A 675 -19.00 -15.84 8.86
N THR A 676 -20.32 -16.02 8.90
CA THR A 676 -21.26 -15.45 7.93
C THR A 676 -21.48 -13.96 8.17
N LYS A 677 -21.61 -13.55 9.44
CA LYS A 677 -21.75 -12.15 9.85
C LYS A 677 -20.38 -11.59 10.24
N ALA A 678 -19.77 -10.85 9.31
CA ALA A 678 -18.45 -10.29 9.52
C ALA A 678 -18.43 -9.31 10.71
N THR A 679 -17.44 -9.48 11.58
CA THR A 679 -17.14 -8.63 12.74
C THR A 679 -15.61 -8.49 12.84
N ASP A 680 -15.12 -7.70 13.79
CA ASP A 680 -13.68 -7.55 14.08
C ASP A 680 -12.99 -8.86 14.49
N THR A 681 -13.74 -9.93 14.79
CA THR A 681 -13.21 -11.24 15.18
C THR A 681 -13.37 -12.35 14.11
N ARG A 682 -13.87 -12.02 12.92
CA ARG A 682 -14.18 -13.00 11.85
C ARG A 682 -12.99 -13.89 11.46
N LEU A 683 -11.78 -13.32 11.37
CA LEU A 683 -10.55 -14.06 11.06
C LEU A 683 -10.31 -15.21 12.06
N PHE A 684 -10.51 -14.94 13.34
CA PHE A 684 -10.33 -15.92 14.41
C PHE A 684 -11.43 -16.98 14.39
N ALA A 685 -12.65 -16.63 13.95
CA ALA A 685 -13.73 -17.60 13.77
C ALA A 685 -13.39 -18.58 12.65
N VAL A 686 -12.84 -18.07 11.54
CA VAL A 686 -12.32 -18.88 10.42
C VAL A 686 -11.19 -19.80 10.89
N GLN A 687 -10.22 -19.27 11.65
CA GLN A 687 -9.12 -20.08 12.17
C GLN A 687 -9.62 -21.18 13.13
N THR A 688 -10.56 -20.86 14.01
CA THR A 688 -11.20 -21.81 14.92
C THR A 688 -11.91 -22.91 14.15
N ALA A 689 -12.60 -22.58 13.04
CA ALA A 689 -13.25 -23.57 12.20
C ALA A 689 -12.24 -24.57 11.61
N PHE A 690 -11.08 -24.09 11.17
CA PHE A 690 -10.02 -24.96 10.67
C PHE A 690 -9.39 -25.85 11.75
N GLU A 691 -9.19 -25.33 12.96
CA GLU A 691 -8.74 -26.11 14.12
C GLU A 691 -9.76 -27.21 14.50
N ARG A 692 -11.06 -26.91 14.36
CA ARG A 692 -12.18 -27.88 14.53
C ARG A 692 -12.42 -28.79 13.33
N GLY A 693 -11.52 -28.81 12.34
CA GLY A 693 -11.56 -29.77 11.24
C GLY A 693 -12.43 -29.38 10.04
N TYR A 694 -12.90 -28.13 9.93
CA TYR A 694 -13.68 -27.70 8.77
C TYR A 694 -12.82 -27.74 7.49
N THR A 695 -13.48 -28.00 6.36
CA THR A 695 -12.85 -27.98 5.04
C THR A 695 -12.77 -26.55 4.49
N VAL A 696 -11.80 -26.30 3.61
CA VAL A 696 -11.69 -25.02 2.88
C VAL A 696 -12.98 -24.70 2.13
N GLN A 697 -13.63 -25.70 1.53
CA GLN A 697 -14.90 -25.52 0.83
C GLN A 697 -16.02 -25.05 1.77
N LYS A 698 -16.21 -25.70 2.94
CA LYS A 698 -17.26 -25.29 3.89
C LYS A 698 -17.05 -23.85 4.36
N VAL A 699 -15.81 -23.45 4.66
CA VAL A 699 -15.52 -22.08 5.09
C VAL A 699 -15.72 -21.08 3.96
N HIS A 700 -15.32 -21.41 2.72
CA HIS A 700 -15.60 -20.59 1.54
C HIS A 700 -17.11 -20.39 1.35
N ASP A 701 -17.92 -21.44 1.49
CA ASP A 701 -19.36 -21.32 1.28
C ASP A 701 -20.03 -20.38 2.28
N LEU A 702 -19.51 -20.31 3.51
CA LEU A 702 -19.99 -19.44 4.59
C LEU A 702 -19.48 -18.00 4.47
N THR A 703 -18.23 -17.82 4.03
CA THR A 703 -17.54 -16.52 4.10
C THR A 703 -17.44 -15.80 2.76
N LYS A 704 -17.45 -16.57 1.67
CA LYS A 704 -17.07 -16.19 0.30
C LYS A 704 -15.62 -15.71 0.12
N ILE A 705 -14.78 -15.84 1.13
CA ILE A 705 -13.32 -15.58 1.03
C ILE A 705 -12.71 -16.59 0.05
N ASP A 706 -11.82 -16.13 -0.84
CA ASP A 706 -11.21 -16.99 -1.86
C ASP A 706 -10.50 -18.22 -1.24
N LYS A 707 -10.66 -19.37 -1.88
CA LYS A 707 -10.12 -20.65 -1.40
C LYS A 707 -8.61 -20.64 -1.28
N TRP A 708 -7.91 -19.83 -2.07
CA TRP A 708 -6.47 -19.67 -1.97
C TRP A 708 -6.09 -19.15 -0.58
N PHE A 709 -6.66 -18.03 -0.12
CA PHE A 709 -6.37 -17.47 1.21
C PHE A 709 -6.75 -18.46 2.33
N LEU A 710 -7.91 -19.09 2.22
CA LEU A 710 -8.38 -20.09 3.18
C LEU A 710 -7.47 -21.30 3.25
N SER A 711 -6.87 -21.73 2.14
CA SER A 711 -5.88 -22.82 2.12
C SER A 711 -4.62 -22.47 2.91
N LYS A 712 -4.21 -21.19 2.90
CA LYS A 712 -3.07 -20.68 3.68
C LYS A 712 -3.37 -20.63 5.17
N LEU A 713 -4.56 -20.18 5.56
CA LEU A 713 -5.01 -20.24 6.96
C LEU A 713 -5.11 -21.69 7.46
N LYS A 714 -5.62 -22.60 6.62
CA LYS A 714 -5.61 -24.04 6.95
C LYS A 714 -4.19 -24.58 7.12
N ASN A 715 -3.22 -24.12 6.32
CA ASN A 715 -1.81 -24.47 6.48
C ASN A 715 -1.27 -24.05 7.87
N ILE A 716 -1.55 -22.82 8.31
CA ILE A 716 -1.20 -22.35 9.67
C ILE A 716 -1.80 -23.27 10.74
N SER A 717 -3.08 -23.63 10.63
CA SER A 717 -3.75 -24.56 11.55
C SER A 717 -3.07 -25.95 11.58
N ASN A 718 -2.71 -26.49 10.41
CA ASN A 718 -2.02 -27.77 10.29
C ASN A 718 -0.62 -27.73 10.91
N MET A 719 0.13 -26.64 10.71
CA MET A 719 1.46 -26.44 11.28
C MET A 719 1.41 -26.32 12.81
N LYS A 720 0.43 -25.61 13.35
CA LYS A 720 0.14 -25.58 14.80
C LYS A 720 -0.11 -26.99 15.31
N ALA A 721 -1.07 -27.72 14.72
CA ALA A 721 -1.42 -29.08 15.16
C ALA A 721 -0.25 -30.07 15.06
N ALA A 722 0.62 -29.94 14.06
CA ALA A 722 1.83 -30.75 13.93
C ALA A 722 2.86 -30.42 15.02
N THR A 723 3.05 -29.13 15.31
CA THR A 723 4.04 -28.64 16.29
C THR A 723 3.62 -28.98 17.72
N SER A 724 2.33 -28.85 18.05
CA SER A 724 1.79 -29.20 19.38
C SER A 724 1.92 -30.69 19.73
N LYS A 725 2.21 -31.57 18.76
CA LYS A 725 2.51 -33.00 19.02
C LYS A 725 3.97 -33.23 19.45
N ILE A 726 4.85 -32.23 19.29
CA ILE A 726 6.26 -32.32 19.65
C ILE A 726 6.39 -32.07 21.16
N LYS A 727 6.95 -33.05 21.89
CA LYS A 727 7.04 -33.02 23.34
C LYS A 727 8.22 -32.17 23.84
N GLY A 728 8.03 -30.85 23.87
CA GLY A 728 8.98 -29.92 24.46
C GLY A 728 10.00 -29.33 23.47
N LEU A 729 10.61 -28.22 23.89
CA LEU A 729 11.62 -27.49 23.10
C LEU A 729 12.84 -28.36 22.69
N PRO A 730 13.37 -29.28 23.52
CA PRO A 730 14.50 -30.13 23.09
C PRO A 730 14.16 -31.02 21.90
N ALA A 731 12.96 -31.60 21.86
CA ALA A 731 12.51 -32.45 20.75
C ALA A 731 12.30 -31.66 19.45
N LEU A 732 11.87 -30.39 19.56
CA LEU A 732 11.75 -29.47 18.42
C LEU A 732 13.13 -29.02 17.91
N THR A 733 14.07 -28.75 18.82
CA THR A 733 15.44 -28.32 18.48
C THR A 733 16.22 -29.42 17.74
N ALA A 734 15.89 -30.69 17.99
CA ALA A 734 16.40 -31.82 17.21
C ALA A 734 15.90 -31.83 15.74
N GLN A 735 14.97 -30.95 15.37
CA GLN A 735 14.40 -30.82 14.02
C GLN A 735 14.52 -29.36 13.50
N PRO A 736 15.73 -28.88 13.16
CA PRO A 736 15.95 -27.48 12.76
C PRO A 736 15.12 -27.04 11.54
N SER A 737 14.85 -27.95 10.61
CA SER A 737 14.00 -27.69 9.44
C SER A 737 12.57 -27.32 9.82
N THR A 738 12.02 -27.92 10.88
CA THR A 738 10.68 -27.62 11.40
C THR A 738 10.63 -26.21 11.98
N ILE A 739 11.61 -25.82 12.80
CA ILE A 739 11.71 -24.45 13.34
C ILE A 739 11.82 -23.45 12.18
N LYS A 740 12.71 -23.71 11.21
CA LYS A 740 12.86 -22.84 10.04
C LYS A 740 11.55 -22.70 9.26
N ALA A 741 10.83 -23.80 9.03
CA ALA A 741 9.54 -23.77 8.34
C ALA A 741 8.50 -22.94 9.10
N LEU A 742 8.41 -23.07 10.43
CA LEU A 742 7.53 -22.25 11.27
C LEU A 742 7.87 -20.76 11.14
N LYS A 743 9.16 -20.38 11.26
CA LYS A 743 9.57 -18.98 11.14
C LYS A 743 9.33 -18.41 9.74
N VAL A 744 9.58 -19.19 8.68
CA VAL A 744 9.28 -18.82 7.28
C VAL A 744 7.78 -18.52 7.10
N ASN A 745 6.90 -19.24 7.78
CA ASN A 745 5.45 -19.02 7.72
C ASN A 745 4.93 -18.03 8.78
N GLY A 746 5.81 -17.25 9.44
CA GLY A 746 5.42 -16.15 10.32
C GLY A 746 5.13 -16.48 11.79
N PHE A 747 5.40 -17.72 12.24
CA PHE A 747 5.19 -18.08 13.64
C PHE A 747 6.17 -17.33 14.54
N SER A 748 5.66 -16.66 15.58
CA SER A 748 6.51 -15.99 16.57
C SER A 748 7.19 -16.99 17.51
N ASP A 749 8.28 -16.57 18.13
CA ASP A 749 8.96 -17.36 19.17
C ASP A 749 7.99 -17.63 20.35
N ARG A 750 7.05 -16.70 20.62
CA ARG A 750 5.97 -16.84 21.60
C ARG A 750 4.93 -17.91 21.22
N GLN A 751 4.52 -18.02 19.95
CA GLN A 751 3.61 -19.10 19.51
C GLN A 751 4.27 -20.47 19.66
N ILE A 752 5.52 -20.58 19.20
CA ILE A 752 6.29 -21.81 19.30
C ILE A 752 6.45 -22.22 20.77
N ALA A 753 6.76 -21.26 21.65
CA ALA A 753 6.87 -21.48 23.10
C ALA A 753 5.57 -22.05 23.68
N ASN A 754 4.42 -21.48 23.33
CA ASN A 754 3.11 -21.98 23.76
C ASN A 754 2.86 -23.41 23.30
N TYR A 755 3.22 -23.77 22.07
CA TYR A 755 2.95 -25.10 21.52
C TYR A 755 3.80 -26.22 22.12
N VAL A 756 5.01 -25.88 22.59
CA VAL A 756 5.94 -26.87 23.18
C VAL A 756 6.08 -26.73 24.70
N GLY A 757 5.29 -25.87 25.35
CA GLY A 757 5.34 -25.65 26.80
C GLY A 757 6.68 -25.06 27.27
N SER A 758 7.14 -23.99 26.63
CA SER A 758 8.37 -23.26 26.96
C SER A 758 8.09 -21.74 27.08
N ASP A 759 9.13 -20.92 27.17
CA ASP A 759 9.05 -19.45 27.17
C ASP A 759 9.66 -18.85 25.89
N GLU A 760 9.26 -17.62 25.56
CA GLU A 760 9.66 -16.91 24.33
C GLU A 760 11.18 -16.77 24.20
N ILE A 761 11.89 -16.49 25.31
CA ILE A 761 13.34 -16.29 25.32
C ILE A 761 14.09 -17.60 25.12
N SER A 762 13.63 -18.69 25.73
CA SER A 762 14.20 -20.02 25.50
C SER A 762 14.09 -20.45 24.04
N VAL A 763 12.93 -20.24 23.40
CA VAL A 763 12.75 -20.52 21.97
C VAL A 763 13.66 -19.65 21.11
N ARG A 764 13.74 -18.35 21.40
CA ARG A 764 14.64 -17.42 20.71
C ARG A 764 16.09 -17.93 20.79
N ASN A 765 16.58 -18.25 21.98
CA ASN A 765 17.94 -18.74 22.19
C ASN A 765 18.22 -20.04 21.41
N ALA A 766 17.28 -21.00 21.44
CA ALA A 766 17.40 -22.24 20.68
C ALA A 766 17.47 -21.99 19.16
N ARG A 767 16.61 -21.11 18.64
CA ARG A 767 16.59 -20.71 17.23
C ARG A 767 17.90 -20.03 16.81
N LEU A 768 18.44 -19.13 17.65
CA LEU A 768 19.70 -18.44 17.40
C LEU A 768 20.91 -19.40 17.44
N ALA A 769 20.92 -20.38 18.35
CA ALA A 769 21.95 -21.42 18.42
C ALA A 769 21.97 -22.32 17.18
N LEU A 770 20.82 -22.51 16.54
CA LEU A 770 20.68 -23.21 15.25
C LEU A 770 20.99 -22.33 14.03
N ASN A 771 21.42 -21.08 14.24
CA ASN A 771 21.64 -20.08 13.19
C ASN A 771 20.42 -19.81 12.30
N ILE A 772 19.21 -19.96 12.84
CA ILE A 772 17.97 -19.63 12.16
C ILE A 772 17.68 -18.16 12.45
N ARG A 773 18.18 -17.25 11.62
CA ARG A 773 18.00 -15.80 11.77
C ARG A 773 17.18 -15.25 10.60
N PRO A 774 16.40 -14.18 10.79
CA PRO A 774 15.79 -13.53 9.65
C PRO A 774 16.84 -12.71 8.88
N CYS A 775 16.52 -12.37 7.64
CA CYS A 775 17.32 -11.50 6.78
C CYS A 775 16.63 -10.14 6.63
N VAL A 776 17.43 -9.09 6.51
CA VAL A 776 16.98 -7.73 6.17
C VAL A 776 16.89 -7.59 4.66
N LYS A 777 15.74 -7.14 4.17
CA LYS A 777 15.43 -6.97 2.73
C LYS A 777 15.02 -5.56 2.41
N GLN A 778 15.40 -5.09 1.23
CA GLN A 778 15.07 -3.75 0.74
C GLN A 778 13.74 -3.76 -0.03
N ILE A 779 12.98 -2.68 0.12
CA ILE A 779 11.88 -2.31 -0.77
C ILE A 779 12.47 -1.40 -1.85
N ASP A 780 12.71 -1.96 -3.03
CA ASP A 780 13.46 -1.31 -4.10
C ASP A 780 12.62 -0.87 -5.30
N THR A 781 11.29 -1.05 -5.23
CA THR A 781 10.28 -0.78 -6.29
C THR A 781 10.38 -1.69 -7.53
N LEU A 782 11.45 -2.47 -7.73
CA LEU A 782 11.78 -3.11 -9.00
C LEU A 782 12.27 -4.57 -8.87
N ALA A 783 11.96 -5.24 -7.76
CA ALA A 783 12.33 -6.63 -7.52
C ALA A 783 13.83 -6.92 -7.78
N ALA A 784 14.69 -5.99 -7.34
CA ALA A 784 16.15 -5.98 -7.51
C ALA A 784 16.68 -5.84 -8.95
N GLU A 785 15.85 -5.48 -9.94
CA GLU A 785 16.30 -5.18 -11.31
C GLU A 785 17.34 -4.05 -11.31
N PHE A 786 17.09 -3.00 -10.52
CA PHE A 786 18.03 -1.91 -10.25
C PHE A 786 18.36 -1.87 -8.75
N PRO A 787 19.58 -1.45 -8.36
CA PRO A 787 19.91 -1.30 -6.95
C PRO A 787 19.16 -0.12 -6.33
N ALA A 788 18.55 -0.33 -5.16
CA ALA A 788 18.03 0.75 -4.33
C ALA A 788 19.17 1.57 -3.71
N GLN A 789 18.97 2.88 -3.62
CA GLN A 789 19.85 3.84 -2.95
C GLN A 789 19.21 4.38 -1.66
N THR A 790 18.14 3.74 -1.19
CA THR A 790 17.45 4.02 0.06
C THR A 790 17.49 2.79 0.96
N ASN A 791 17.33 3.02 2.27
CA ASN A 791 17.23 1.95 3.26
C ASN A 791 15.79 1.86 3.77
N TYR A 792 14.87 1.57 2.85
CA TYR A 792 13.51 1.18 3.20
C TYR A 792 13.45 -0.34 3.33
N LEU A 793 13.23 -0.86 4.54
CA LEU A 793 13.58 -2.23 4.92
C LEU A 793 12.42 -2.98 5.55
N TYR A 794 12.42 -4.30 5.36
CA TYR A 794 11.61 -5.26 6.12
C TYR A 794 12.47 -6.48 6.49
N VAL A 795 11.98 -7.32 7.39
CA VAL A 795 12.72 -8.49 7.90
C VAL A 795 11.97 -9.76 7.55
N THR A 796 12.64 -10.78 6.99
CA THR A 796 11.98 -12.04 6.61
C THR A 796 12.86 -13.26 6.84
N TYR A 797 12.25 -14.39 7.21
CA TYR A 797 12.95 -15.68 7.25
C TYR A 797 13.06 -16.34 5.88
N SER A 798 12.35 -15.82 4.87
CA SER A 798 12.35 -16.30 3.48
C SER A 798 13.51 -15.72 2.65
N GLY A 799 14.69 -15.63 3.26
CA GLY A 799 15.90 -15.06 2.67
C GLY A 799 17.15 -15.89 2.98
N SER A 800 18.22 -15.62 2.24
CA SER A 800 19.53 -16.26 2.43
C SER A 800 20.67 -15.27 2.68
N GLU A 801 20.43 -13.98 2.49
CA GLU A 801 21.42 -12.90 2.63
C GLU A 801 20.70 -11.60 2.97
N ASN A 802 21.38 -10.68 3.66
CA ASN A 802 20.88 -9.32 3.91
C ASN A 802 21.11 -8.44 2.67
N ASP A 803 20.24 -7.45 2.45
CA ASP A 803 20.41 -6.51 1.33
C ASP A 803 21.23 -5.28 1.67
N VAL A 804 21.42 -5.00 2.96
CA VAL A 804 22.24 -3.92 3.49
C VAL A 804 23.33 -4.50 4.39
N ASP A 805 24.38 -3.72 4.62
CA ASP A 805 25.40 -4.07 5.60
C ASP A 805 24.79 -4.08 7.00
N ILE A 806 25.06 -5.15 7.75
CA ILE A 806 24.52 -5.45 9.08
C ILE A 806 25.70 -5.50 10.04
N ALA A 807 25.57 -4.85 11.19
CA ALA A 807 26.61 -4.72 12.22
C ALA A 807 28.01 -4.47 11.62
N PRO A 808 28.21 -3.38 10.84
CA PRO A 808 29.53 -3.06 10.32
C PRO A 808 30.54 -2.92 11.49
N GLU A 809 31.82 -3.20 11.24
CA GLU A 809 32.89 -3.06 12.24
C GLU A 809 33.00 -1.59 12.71
N ILE A 810 32.20 -1.23 13.71
CA ILE A 810 32.15 0.10 14.34
C ILE A 810 32.85 0.00 15.71
N ASP A 811 33.69 0.98 16.06
CA ASP A 811 34.24 1.12 17.41
C ASP A 811 33.08 1.18 18.42
N ASP A 812 33.08 0.28 19.41
CA ASP A 812 32.02 0.22 20.43
C ASP A 812 31.80 1.54 21.19
N ARG A 813 32.78 2.45 21.16
CA ARG A 813 32.72 3.79 21.76
C ARG A 813 32.04 4.83 20.86
N ASP A 814 31.88 4.59 19.56
CA ASP A 814 31.23 5.51 18.63
C ASP A 814 29.70 5.30 18.60
N LEU A 815 29.04 5.86 19.62
CA LEU A 815 27.59 5.81 19.75
C LEU A 815 26.84 6.52 18.61
N LYS A 816 27.50 7.46 17.90
CA LYS A 816 26.87 8.16 16.78
C LYS A 816 26.80 7.28 15.54
N ALA A 817 27.89 6.58 15.23
CA ALA A 817 27.95 5.62 14.13
C ALA A 817 27.08 4.38 14.39
N LYS A 818 27.03 3.89 15.63
CA LYS A 818 26.10 2.81 16.03
C LYS A 818 24.63 3.22 15.87
N GLY A 819 24.33 4.50 16.05
CA GLY A 819 22.99 5.05 15.89
C GLY A 819 22.04 4.69 17.02
N ALA A 820 20.82 5.23 16.93
CA ALA A 820 19.75 5.03 17.89
C ALA A 820 18.50 4.50 17.18
N VAL A 821 17.87 3.49 17.78
CA VAL A 821 16.57 2.97 17.34
C VAL A 821 15.47 3.81 17.95
N VAL A 822 14.59 4.38 17.13
CA VAL A 822 13.38 5.09 17.55
C VAL A 822 12.19 4.20 17.25
N LEU A 823 11.46 3.79 18.28
CA LEU A 823 10.24 3.03 18.12
C LEU A 823 9.05 3.97 17.90
N GLY A 824 8.32 3.77 16.80
CA GLY A 824 7.13 4.53 16.47
C GLY A 824 5.91 4.12 17.30
N CYS A 825 4.74 4.65 16.91
CA CYS A 825 3.51 4.52 17.69
C CYS A 825 2.70 3.24 17.43
N GLY A 826 2.99 2.50 16.34
CA GLY A 826 2.10 1.46 15.86
C GLY A 826 0.79 2.05 15.30
N ALA A 827 -0.24 1.21 15.15
CA ALA A 827 -1.54 1.63 14.61
C ALA A 827 -2.20 2.69 15.48
N TYR A 828 -2.81 3.68 14.83
CA TYR A 828 -3.68 4.61 15.55
C TYR A 828 -4.89 3.91 16.15
N CYS A 829 -5.28 4.39 17.33
CA CYS A 829 -6.49 3.97 18.03
C CYS A 829 -6.96 5.09 18.96
N ILE A 830 -8.13 4.92 19.59
CA ILE A 830 -8.68 5.97 20.45
C ILE A 830 -7.77 6.16 21.67
N GLY A 831 -7.16 7.35 21.78
CA GLY A 831 -6.18 7.69 22.81
C GLY A 831 -4.72 7.47 22.41
N SER A 832 -4.45 7.14 21.15
CA SER A 832 -3.10 7.11 20.56
C SER A 832 -3.17 7.45 19.07
N SER A 833 -2.88 8.70 18.72
CA SER A 833 -3.03 9.20 17.34
C SER A 833 -1.75 9.91 16.84
N VAL A 834 -1.91 10.84 15.89
CA VAL A 834 -0.84 11.51 15.12
C VAL A 834 0.17 12.28 15.99
N GLU A 835 -0.21 12.66 17.21
CA GLU A 835 0.68 13.31 18.18
C GLU A 835 1.94 12.50 18.48
N PHE A 836 1.84 11.16 18.48
CA PHE A 836 3.01 10.29 18.69
C PHE A 836 3.88 10.15 17.44
N ASP A 837 3.29 10.29 16.25
CA ASP A 837 4.06 10.36 15.01
C ASP A 837 4.88 11.66 14.96
N TRP A 838 4.27 12.79 15.36
CA TRP A 838 4.97 14.07 15.51
C TRP A 838 6.16 13.97 16.48
N CYS A 839 5.98 13.31 17.63
CA CYS A 839 7.04 13.09 18.60
C CYS A 839 8.18 12.25 18.01
N ALA A 840 7.85 11.14 17.34
CA ALA A 840 8.83 10.26 16.71
C ALA A 840 9.63 10.99 15.60
N VAL A 841 8.96 11.67 14.68
CA VAL A 841 9.61 12.44 13.59
C VAL A 841 10.52 13.54 14.16
N SER A 842 10.08 14.24 15.20
CA SER A 842 10.88 15.28 15.86
C SER A 842 12.16 14.71 16.48
N ALA A 843 12.06 13.56 17.15
CA ALA A 843 13.21 12.86 17.72
C ALA A 843 14.20 12.40 16.65
N VAL A 844 13.70 11.78 15.56
CA VAL A 844 14.52 11.30 14.44
C VAL A 844 15.29 12.44 13.79
N ARG A 845 14.64 13.57 13.50
CA ARG A 845 15.28 14.74 12.89
C ARG A 845 16.33 15.35 13.80
N GLN A 846 16.07 15.43 15.10
CA GLN A 846 17.04 15.93 16.06
C GLN A 846 18.27 15.01 16.17
N LEU A 847 18.08 13.68 16.19
CA LEU A 847 19.18 12.71 16.14
C LEU A 847 20.08 12.93 14.91
N ARG A 848 19.48 13.05 13.72
CA ARG A 848 20.22 13.29 12.47
C ARG A 848 20.97 14.63 12.50
N LYS A 849 20.35 15.68 13.05
CA LYS A 849 20.98 17.00 13.23
C LYS A 849 22.19 16.94 14.17
N ASP A 850 22.13 16.11 15.19
CA ASP A 850 23.23 15.89 16.14
C ASP A 850 24.28 14.88 15.63
N GLY A 851 24.08 14.34 14.42
CA GLY A 851 24.99 13.43 13.73
C GLY A 851 24.86 11.97 14.14
N TYR A 852 23.79 11.58 14.83
CA TYR A 852 23.48 10.17 15.09
C TYR A 852 22.82 9.56 13.85
N LYS A 853 23.21 8.32 13.54
CA LYS A 853 22.43 7.47 12.62
C LYS A 853 21.06 7.17 13.26
N ALA A 854 19.97 7.56 12.60
CA ALA A 854 18.61 7.34 13.08
C ALA A 854 17.99 6.10 12.42
N ILE A 855 17.61 5.11 13.23
CA ILE A 855 16.97 3.87 12.78
C ILE A 855 15.53 3.89 13.29
N VAL A 856 14.54 3.85 12.39
CA VAL A 856 13.12 3.86 12.77
C VAL A 856 12.52 2.47 12.64
N VAL A 857 11.72 2.05 13.63
CA VAL A 857 10.88 0.85 13.54
C VAL A 857 9.44 1.28 13.78
N ASN A 858 8.56 1.06 12.80
CA ASN A 858 7.13 1.31 12.92
C ASN A 858 6.38 0.49 11.85
N TYR A 859 5.06 0.32 12.01
CA TYR A 859 4.24 -0.47 11.07
C TYR A 859 2.91 0.21 10.65
N ASN A 860 2.75 1.49 10.99
CA ASN A 860 1.56 2.24 10.61
C ASN A 860 1.78 2.93 9.25
N PRO A 861 1.05 2.53 8.19
CA PRO A 861 1.27 3.08 6.84
C PRO A 861 0.80 4.53 6.68
N GLU A 862 0.01 5.05 7.62
CA GLU A 862 -0.53 6.41 7.61
C GLU A 862 0.46 7.48 8.13
N THR A 863 1.66 7.06 8.55
CA THR A 863 2.60 7.93 9.29
C THR A 863 3.67 8.58 8.42
N VAL A 864 4.11 9.76 8.84
CA VAL A 864 5.30 10.43 8.30
C VAL A 864 6.57 9.77 8.83
N SER A 865 6.59 9.23 10.06
CA SER A 865 7.76 8.48 10.56
C SER A 865 8.12 7.27 9.72
N THR A 866 7.17 6.71 8.96
CA THR A 866 7.43 5.63 8.00
C THR A 866 7.72 6.14 6.58
N ASP A 867 8.09 7.40 6.41
CA ASP A 867 8.77 7.86 5.19
C ASP A 867 10.26 7.52 5.29
N TYR A 868 10.79 6.80 4.30
CA TYR A 868 12.19 6.39 4.28
C TYR A 868 13.16 7.57 4.15
N ASP A 869 12.71 8.76 3.73
CA ASP A 869 13.56 9.95 3.65
C ASP A 869 13.76 10.64 5.02
N GLU A 870 12.93 10.30 6.02
CA GLU A 870 13.01 10.88 7.36
C GLU A 870 14.15 10.26 8.20
N SER A 871 14.55 9.03 7.91
CA SER A 871 15.53 8.26 8.68
C SER A 871 16.68 7.72 7.84
N ASP A 872 17.78 7.30 8.47
CA ASP A 872 18.90 6.67 7.75
C ASP A 872 18.59 5.20 7.43
N ARG A 873 17.78 4.55 8.26
CA ARG A 873 17.19 3.22 8.04
C ARG A 873 15.77 3.18 8.57
N LEU A 874 14.82 2.82 7.72
CA LEU A 874 13.43 2.59 8.09
C LEU A 874 13.14 1.09 8.02
N TYR A 875 12.75 0.50 9.15
CA TYR A 875 12.21 -0.84 9.23
C TYR A 875 10.69 -0.76 9.36
N PHE A 876 9.98 -1.18 8.30
CA PHE A 876 8.52 -1.34 8.34
C PHE A 876 8.17 -2.67 9.02
N GLU A 877 8.22 -2.70 10.35
CA GLU A 877 8.29 -3.93 11.13
C GLU A 877 7.57 -3.89 12.48
N GLU A 878 7.33 -5.09 13.03
CA GLU A 878 6.63 -5.29 14.30
C GLU A 878 7.33 -4.60 15.48
N LEU A 879 6.52 -3.96 16.33
CA LEU A 879 6.94 -3.48 17.65
C LEU A 879 6.71 -4.58 18.70
N SER A 880 7.40 -5.71 18.50
CA SER A 880 7.42 -6.86 19.41
C SER A 880 8.80 -7.06 20.01
N LEU A 881 8.88 -7.69 21.19
CA LEU A 881 10.17 -7.99 21.83
C LEU A 881 11.10 -8.76 20.88
N GLU A 882 10.59 -9.82 20.25
CA GLU A 882 11.34 -10.62 19.29
C GLU A 882 11.95 -9.78 18.17
N ARG A 883 11.14 -8.96 17.49
CA ARG A 883 11.57 -8.23 16.29
C ARG A 883 12.45 -7.03 16.62
N VAL A 884 12.16 -6.32 17.71
CA VAL A 884 13.01 -5.21 18.17
C VAL A 884 14.38 -5.72 18.59
N LEU A 885 14.46 -6.89 19.26
CA LEU A 885 15.75 -7.53 19.56
C LEU A 885 16.49 -7.97 18.29
N ASP A 886 15.80 -8.54 17.31
CA ASP A 886 16.41 -8.88 16.02
C ASP A 886 17.04 -7.65 15.36
N ILE A 887 16.29 -6.55 15.23
CA ILE A 887 16.76 -5.32 14.57
C ILE A 887 17.90 -4.67 15.36
N TYR A 888 17.76 -4.55 16.69
CA TYR A 888 18.80 -3.98 17.55
C TYR A 888 20.14 -4.72 17.41
N GLN A 889 20.09 -6.07 17.39
CA GLN A 889 21.28 -6.91 17.24
C GLN A 889 21.85 -6.88 15.82
N LEU A 890 20.99 -6.88 14.79
CA LEU A 890 21.40 -6.76 13.39
C LEU A 890 22.07 -5.41 13.11
N GLU A 891 21.56 -4.31 13.67
CA GLU A 891 22.17 -3.00 13.48
C GLU A 891 23.42 -2.78 14.33
N GLY A 892 23.59 -3.52 15.43
CA GLY A 892 24.60 -3.20 16.45
C GLY A 892 24.34 -1.83 17.10
N ALA A 893 23.06 -1.48 17.27
CA ALA A 893 22.65 -0.14 17.65
C ALA A 893 23.13 0.27 19.06
N GLY A 894 23.36 1.56 19.26
CA GLY A 894 23.89 2.12 20.52
C GLY A 894 22.85 2.23 21.64
N GLY A 895 21.57 2.21 21.29
CA GLY A 895 20.45 2.23 22.23
C GLY A 895 19.10 2.39 21.55
N VAL A 896 18.03 2.33 22.35
CA VAL A 896 16.64 2.40 21.91
C VAL A 896 15.91 3.52 22.66
N ILE A 897 15.18 4.36 21.92
CA ILE A 897 14.27 5.39 22.42
C ILE A 897 12.85 4.81 22.41
N VAL A 898 12.25 4.71 23.59
CA VAL A 898 10.91 4.16 23.80
C VAL A 898 9.87 5.21 24.20
N SER A 899 10.30 6.43 24.51
CA SER A 899 9.50 7.46 25.19
C SER A 899 8.71 8.40 24.27
N VAL A 900 8.76 8.20 22.96
CA VAL A 900 8.16 9.12 21.97
C VAL A 900 7.06 8.50 21.12
N GLY A 901 6.81 7.20 21.25
CA GLY A 901 5.81 6.45 20.46
C GLY A 901 4.62 5.96 21.28
N GLY A 902 4.30 6.57 22.42
CA GLY A 902 3.17 6.17 23.25
C GLY A 902 3.37 4.82 23.96
N GLN A 903 2.28 4.09 24.24
CA GLN A 903 2.31 2.97 25.19
C GLN A 903 2.99 1.70 24.66
N ILE A 904 2.84 1.42 23.36
CA ILE A 904 3.41 0.23 22.72
C ILE A 904 4.93 0.12 22.96
N PRO A 905 5.73 1.15 22.63
CA PRO A 905 7.16 1.10 22.91
C PRO A 905 7.48 1.22 24.40
N ASN A 906 6.71 2.00 25.17
CA ASN A 906 6.98 2.18 26.60
C ASN A 906 6.86 0.85 27.38
N ASN A 907 5.86 0.03 27.04
CA ASN A 907 5.67 -1.33 27.59
C ASN A 907 6.84 -2.28 27.29
N LEU A 908 7.63 -2.01 26.24
CA LEU A 908 8.79 -2.83 25.88
C LEU A 908 10.05 -2.45 26.68
N SER A 909 10.05 -1.33 27.43
CA SER A 909 11.23 -0.85 28.16
C SER A 909 11.83 -1.91 29.10
N THR A 910 11.04 -2.50 29.98
CA THR A 910 11.49 -3.55 30.92
C THR A 910 11.89 -4.84 30.21
N PRO A 911 11.07 -5.43 29.31
CA PRO A 911 11.49 -6.62 28.54
C PRO A 911 12.78 -6.43 27.74
N LEU A 912 12.98 -5.27 27.10
CA LEU A 912 14.18 -4.96 26.34
C LEU A 912 15.40 -4.81 27.26
N SER A 913 15.27 -4.05 28.35
CA SER A 913 16.34 -3.88 29.35
C SER A 913 16.79 -5.22 29.94
N ASN A 914 15.85 -6.11 30.26
CA ASN A 914 16.16 -7.45 30.78
C ASN A 914 16.91 -8.34 29.78
N ASN A 915 16.86 -7.99 28.49
CA ASN A 915 17.57 -8.67 27.40
C ASN A 915 18.81 -7.90 26.92
N GLY A 916 19.33 -6.97 27.74
CA GLY A 916 20.61 -6.28 27.49
C GLY A 916 20.54 -5.11 26.49
N VAL A 917 19.35 -4.61 26.20
CA VAL A 917 19.16 -3.41 25.36
C VAL A 917 19.40 -2.15 26.19
N ASN A 918 20.19 -1.21 25.64
CA ASN A 918 20.40 0.09 26.26
C ASN A 918 19.20 1.02 26.02
N ILE A 919 18.40 1.28 27.05
CA ILE A 919 17.29 2.23 26.99
C ILE A 919 17.82 3.66 27.18
N MET A 920 17.61 4.50 26.17
CA MET A 920 18.03 5.90 26.20
C MET A 920 17.02 6.76 26.97
N GLY A 921 17.52 7.65 27.83
CA GLY A 921 16.71 8.53 28.67
C GLY A 921 16.36 7.90 30.02
N THR A 922 15.12 8.05 30.47
CA THR A 922 14.61 7.46 31.71
C THR A 922 14.78 5.94 31.68
N GLN A 923 15.37 5.38 32.72
CA GLN A 923 15.70 3.95 32.75
C GLN A 923 14.44 3.10 32.94
N ALA A 924 14.42 1.88 32.41
CA ALA A 924 13.25 0.99 32.45
C ALA A 924 12.70 0.77 33.88
N LYS A 925 13.59 0.59 34.87
CA LYS A 925 13.21 0.46 36.28
C LYS A 925 12.47 1.69 36.84
N ASP A 926 12.77 2.88 36.32
CA ASP A 926 12.17 4.14 36.78
C ASP A 926 10.83 4.39 36.07
N ILE A 927 10.69 3.91 34.83
CA ILE A 927 9.41 3.85 34.10
C ILE A 927 8.46 2.88 34.82
N ASP A 928 8.91 1.65 35.09
CA ASP A 928 8.14 0.64 35.82
C ASP A 928 7.69 1.15 37.20
N ARG A 929 8.60 1.81 37.93
CA ARG A 929 8.29 2.47 39.21
C ARG A 929 7.18 3.53 39.09
N ALA A 930 7.08 4.22 37.96
CA ALA A 930 6.09 5.27 37.74
C ALA A 930 4.75 4.73 37.23
N GLU A 931 4.75 3.64 36.46
CA GLU A 931 3.52 3.02 35.94
C GLU A 931 2.86 2.04 36.89
N ASP A 932 3.63 1.37 37.77
CA ASP A 932 3.07 0.56 38.85
C ASP A 932 2.41 1.45 39.89
N ARG A 933 1.09 1.31 40.06
CA ARG A 933 0.29 2.17 40.93
C ARG A 933 0.67 2.04 42.41
N GLU A 934 1.01 0.84 42.87
CA GLU A 934 1.38 0.61 44.28
C GLU A 934 2.74 1.26 44.56
N VAL A 935 3.71 1.01 43.68
CA VAL A 935 5.05 1.59 43.84
C VAL A 935 5.05 3.12 43.66
N PHE A 936 4.28 3.64 42.72
CA PHE A 936 4.14 5.09 42.50
C PHE A 936 3.45 5.78 43.69
N SER A 937 2.39 5.19 44.23
CA SER A 937 1.71 5.72 45.42
C SER A 937 2.63 5.77 46.63
N ASP A 938 3.35 4.68 46.91
CA ASP A 938 4.31 4.63 48.02
C ASP A 938 5.41 5.69 47.88
N MET A 939 5.79 6.03 46.64
CA MET A 939 6.74 7.08 46.35
C MET A 939 6.15 8.47 46.67
N LEU A 940 4.90 8.75 46.29
CA LEU A 940 4.23 10.01 46.62
C LEU A 940 4.08 10.19 48.14
N ASP A 941 3.70 9.14 48.87
CA ASP A 941 3.55 9.18 50.32
C ASP A 941 4.89 9.48 51.02
N LYS A 942 6.00 8.90 50.53
CA LYS A 942 7.36 9.21 51.04
C LYS A 942 7.80 10.64 50.74
N LEU A 943 7.28 11.23 49.66
CA LEU A 943 7.58 12.61 49.23
C LEU A 943 6.61 13.63 49.83
N ASP A 944 5.65 13.21 50.65
CA ASP A 944 4.59 14.06 51.20
C ASP A 944 3.76 14.77 50.10
N ILE A 945 3.52 14.07 48.99
CA ILE A 945 2.69 14.54 47.88
C ILE A 945 1.30 13.91 47.98
N ASP A 946 0.27 14.75 48.09
CA ASP A 946 -1.12 14.30 48.23
C ASP A 946 -1.64 13.56 46.98
N GLN A 947 -2.50 12.57 47.20
CA GLN A 947 -3.12 11.75 46.16
C GLN A 947 -4.51 11.26 46.57
N PRO A 948 -5.44 11.02 45.63
CA PRO A 948 -6.76 10.50 45.96
C PRO A 948 -6.69 9.13 46.65
N LYS A 949 -7.46 8.94 47.72
CA LYS A 949 -7.59 7.65 48.40
C LYS A 949 -7.91 6.55 47.39
N TRP A 950 -7.13 5.49 47.38
CA TRP A 950 -7.26 4.38 46.44
C TRP A 950 -6.93 3.04 47.10
N SER A 951 -7.32 1.94 46.47
CA SER A 951 -6.89 0.58 46.87
C SER A 951 -6.94 -0.38 45.68
N VAL A 952 -6.01 -1.35 45.68
CA VAL A 952 -6.09 -2.56 44.86
C VAL A 952 -7.00 -3.55 45.58
N LEU A 953 -8.05 -4.04 44.91
CA LEU A 953 -9.07 -4.89 45.54
C LEU A 953 -9.29 -6.12 44.66
N LYS A 954 -9.31 -7.30 45.28
CA LYS A 954 -9.40 -8.61 44.61
C LYS A 954 -10.82 -9.15 44.63
N THR A 955 -11.64 -8.73 45.59
CA THR A 955 -13.01 -9.21 45.74
C THR A 955 -14.02 -8.09 45.68
N MET A 956 -15.25 -8.42 45.29
CA MET A 956 -16.39 -7.49 45.32
C MET A 956 -16.61 -6.91 46.73
N SER A 957 -16.48 -7.74 47.76
CA SER A 957 -16.67 -7.33 49.16
C SER A 957 -15.65 -6.27 49.58
N GLU A 958 -14.38 -6.44 49.18
CA GLU A 958 -13.32 -5.47 49.39
C GLU A 958 -13.61 -4.15 48.66
N ALA A 959 -14.06 -4.22 47.39
CA ALA A 959 -14.47 -3.06 46.60
C ALA A 959 -15.59 -2.25 47.24
N THR A 960 -16.67 -2.91 47.67
CA THR A 960 -17.79 -2.27 48.35
C THR A 960 -17.38 -1.67 49.69
N THR A 961 -16.60 -2.40 50.49
CA THR A 961 -16.10 -1.92 51.79
C THR A 961 -15.27 -0.65 51.63
N PHE A 962 -14.35 -0.64 50.66
CA PHE A 962 -13.54 0.53 50.36
C PHE A 962 -14.40 1.69 49.86
N ALA A 963 -15.33 1.46 48.93
CA ALA A 963 -16.21 2.49 48.37
C ALA A 963 -17.08 3.15 49.45
N ASN A 964 -17.62 2.37 50.38
CA ASN A 964 -18.38 2.88 51.53
C ASN A 964 -17.51 3.68 52.50
N LYS A 965 -16.23 3.29 52.68
CA LYS A 965 -15.27 4.01 53.51
C LYS A 965 -14.87 5.37 52.92
N VAL A 966 -14.65 5.47 51.61
CA VAL A 966 -14.22 6.72 50.94
C VAL A 966 -15.37 7.59 50.44
N GLY A 967 -16.57 7.02 50.35
CA GLY A 967 -17.80 7.66 49.87
C GLY A 967 -17.86 7.74 48.34
N PHE A 968 -19.06 7.49 47.78
CA PHE A 968 -19.32 7.65 46.36
C PHE A 968 -19.28 9.13 45.91
N PRO A 969 -19.05 9.43 44.62
CA PRO A 969 -18.68 8.49 43.55
C PRO A 969 -17.25 7.95 43.68
N VAL A 970 -17.02 6.78 43.09
CA VAL A 970 -15.70 6.13 42.97
C VAL A 970 -15.39 5.82 41.51
N LEU A 971 -14.11 5.84 41.16
CA LEU A 971 -13.60 5.48 39.84
C LEU A 971 -13.02 4.06 39.90
N VAL A 972 -13.47 3.20 39.01
CA VAL A 972 -13.02 1.81 38.90
C VAL A 972 -12.19 1.67 37.63
N ARG A 973 -11.00 1.07 37.75
CA ARG A 973 -10.09 0.86 36.61
C ARG A 973 -9.34 -0.48 36.72
N PRO A 974 -9.12 -1.18 35.60
CA PRO A 974 -8.13 -2.26 35.54
C PRO A 974 -6.71 -1.71 35.74
N SER A 975 -5.79 -2.53 36.25
CA SER A 975 -4.37 -2.17 36.36
C SER A 975 -3.68 -2.16 34.97
N PHE A 976 -2.70 -1.27 34.74
CA PHE A 976 -1.89 -1.13 33.50
C PHE A 976 -2.64 -0.69 32.23
N VAL A 977 -3.50 0.34 32.30
CA VAL A 977 -4.23 0.87 31.14
C VAL A 977 -4.17 2.40 31.07
N LEU A 978 -3.91 2.94 29.88
CA LEU A 978 -4.04 4.36 29.53
C LEU A 978 -5.31 4.64 28.73
N SER A 979 -5.72 5.91 28.70
CA SER A 979 -6.84 6.41 27.88
C SER A 979 -8.24 5.92 28.28
N GLY A 980 -8.47 5.63 29.56
CA GLY A 980 -9.82 5.41 30.07
C GLY A 980 -10.48 4.10 29.63
N ALA A 981 -9.78 3.22 28.92
CA ALA A 981 -10.35 1.98 28.42
C ALA A 981 -10.77 1.08 29.60
N ALA A 982 -12.07 0.78 29.68
CA ALA A 982 -12.71 0.11 30.82
C ALA A 982 -12.58 0.85 32.17
N MET A 983 -12.50 2.18 32.16
CA MET A 983 -12.67 3.00 33.36
C MET A 983 -14.13 3.42 33.50
N ARG A 984 -14.69 3.32 34.71
CA ARG A 984 -16.08 3.74 34.97
C ARG A 984 -16.21 4.46 36.30
N VAL A 985 -16.93 5.58 36.27
CA VAL A 985 -17.38 6.24 37.50
C VAL A 985 -18.65 5.54 37.98
N CYS A 986 -18.61 5.02 39.18
CA CYS A 986 -19.75 4.44 39.87
C CYS A 986 -20.24 5.44 40.90
N THR A 987 -21.51 5.85 40.81
CA THR A 987 -22.11 6.82 41.75
C THR A 987 -22.80 6.15 42.94
N ASP A 988 -22.98 4.84 42.89
CA ASP A 988 -23.62 4.04 43.92
C ASP A 988 -23.10 2.58 43.88
N GLU A 989 -23.48 1.82 44.91
CA GLU A 989 -23.07 0.41 45.09
C GLU A 989 -23.61 -0.52 44.00
N SER A 990 -24.81 -0.25 43.48
CA SER A 990 -25.41 -1.06 42.41
C SER A 990 -24.60 -0.94 41.12
N GLN A 991 -24.20 0.29 40.76
CA GLN A 991 -23.34 0.53 39.60
C GLN A 991 -21.95 -0.09 39.77
N LEU A 992 -21.37 -0.03 40.97
CA LEU A 992 -20.09 -0.68 41.28
C LEU A 992 -20.19 -2.20 41.10
N THR A 993 -21.23 -2.80 41.65
CA THR A 993 -21.47 -4.25 41.59
C THR A 993 -21.68 -4.72 40.15
N ASN A 994 -22.55 -4.04 39.39
CA ASN A 994 -22.80 -4.37 37.99
C ASN A 994 -21.55 -4.23 37.12
N PHE A 995 -20.74 -3.21 37.37
CA PHE A 995 -19.52 -2.99 36.61
C PHE A 995 -18.45 -4.03 36.93
N LEU A 996 -18.24 -4.36 38.20
CA LEU A 996 -17.27 -5.37 38.61
C LEU A 996 -17.67 -6.78 38.17
N ALA A 997 -18.97 -7.10 38.13
CA ALA A 997 -19.45 -8.35 37.55
C ALA A 997 -19.11 -8.44 36.05
N GLN A 998 -19.31 -7.35 35.30
CA GLN A 998 -18.92 -7.26 33.89
C GLN A 998 -17.39 -7.25 33.70
N ALA A 999 -16.65 -6.66 34.63
CA ALA A 999 -15.19 -6.57 34.56
C ALA A 999 -14.51 -7.89 34.96
N ALA A 1000 -15.11 -8.71 35.83
CA ALA A 1000 -14.60 -10.03 36.19
C ALA A 1000 -14.57 -10.98 34.98
N ASP A 1001 -15.55 -10.88 34.08
CA ASP A 1001 -15.58 -11.63 32.80
C ASP A 1001 -14.50 -11.16 31.81
N VAL A 1002 -13.96 -9.94 31.97
CA VAL A 1002 -13.02 -9.29 31.02
C VAL A 1002 -11.58 -9.25 31.53
N ALA A 1003 -11.36 -9.16 32.85
CA ALA A 1003 -10.05 -8.97 33.46
C ALA A 1003 -9.38 -10.29 33.93
N GLY A 1004 -10.13 -11.39 34.01
CA GLY A 1004 -9.66 -12.63 34.65
C GLY A 1004 -9.27 -12.40 36.12
N ASP A 1005 -8.25 -13.09 36.62
CA ASP A 1005 -7.73 -12.98 37.99
C ASP A 1005 -7.00 -11.65 38.31
N LYS A 1006 -7.04 -10.65 37.41
CA LYS A 1006 -6.31 -9.39 37.62
C LYS A 1006 -7.04 -8.48 38.62
N PRO A 1007 -6.32 -7.89 39.58
CA PRO A 1007 -6.94 -7.04 40.58
C PRO A 1007 -7.41 -5.70 40.01
N VAL A 1008 -8.52 -5.20 40.55
CA VAL A 1008 -9.16 -3.96 40.14
C VAL A 1008 -8.75 -2.83 41.08
N VAL A 1009 -8.46 -1.65 40.53
CA VAL A 1009 -8.12 -0.46 41.30
C VAL A 1009 -9.37 0.40 41.45
N VAL A 1010 -9.75 0.68 42.71
CA VAL A 1010 -10.84 1.59 43.05
C VAL A 1010 -10.25 2.86 43.66
N THR A 1011 -10.62 4.02 43.14
CA THR A 1011 -10.12 5.34 43.56
C THR A 1011 -11.29 6.25 43.93
N LYS A 1012 -11.14 7.08 44.96
CA LYS A 1012 -12.12 8.13 45.27
C LYS A 1012 -12.20 9.12 44.10
N PHE A 1013 -13.38 9.27 43.50
CA PHE A 1013 -13.61 10.27 42.46
C PHE A 1013 -13.95 11.62 43.13
N ILE A 1014 -13.14 12.63 42.85
CA ILE A 1014 -13.28 13.98 43.41
C ILE A 1014 -14.16 14.80 42.49
N LEU A 1015 -15.29 15.29 43.01
CA LEU A 1015 -16.23 16.13 42.28
C LEU A 1015 -15.76 17.59 42.25
N ASN A 1016 -16.10 18.31 41.18
CA ASN A 1016 -15.81 19.74 41.01
C ASN A 1016 -14.31 20.09 41.12
N ALA A 1017 -13.42 19.14 40.86
CA ALA A 1017 -11.98 19.37 40.78
C ALA A 1017 -11.61 19.99 39.43
N LYS A 1018 -10.53 20.78 39.43
CA LYS A 1018 -9.85 21.16 38.19
C LYS A 1018 -8.84 20.08 37.84
N GLU A 1019 -8.81 19.68 36.58
CA GLU A 1019 -7.78 18.81 36.02
C GLU A 1019 -6.71 19.68 35.36
N ILE A 1020 -5.44 19.37 35.59
CA ILE A 1020 -4.29 20.13 35.10
C ILE A 1020 -3.29 19.12 34.55
N GLU A 1021 -2.93 19.28 33.28
CA GLU A 1021 -1.86 18.53 32.65
C GLU A 1021 -0.53 19.27 32.81
N PHE A 1022 0.54 18.54 33.12
CA PHE A 1022 1.89 19.08 33.25
C PHE A 1022 2.85 18.30 32.34
N ASP A 1023 3.24 18.93 31.23
CA ASP A 1023 4.28 18.43 30.34
C ASP A 1023 5.64 19.05 30.72
N GLY A 1024 6.63 18.21 31.04
CA GLY A 1024 7.95 18.66 31.44
C GLY A 1024 9.07 17.74 30.97
N VAL A 1025 10.26 18.31 30.74
CA VAL A 1025 11.48 17.57 30.40
C VAL A 1025 12.51 17.79 31.52
N ALA A 1026 13.09 16.70 32.02
CA ALA A 1026 14.12 16.72 33.06
C ALA A 1026 15.47 16.24 32.52
N GLN A 1027 16.55 16.93 32.90
CA GLN A 1027 17.91 16.51 32.60
C GLN A 1027 18.75 16.51 33.88
N VAL A 1028 19.40 15.38 34.18
CA VAL A 1028 20.38 15.29 35.25
C VAL A 1028 21.76 15.62 34.69
N ARG A 1029 22.38 16.71 35.14
CA ARG A 1029 23.79 17.00 34.83
C ARG A 1029 24.68 16.33 35.88
N HIS A 1030 25.53 15.39 35.46
CA HIS A 1030 26.64 14.93 36.28
C HIS A 1030 27.78 15.94 36.17
N HIS A 1031 27.91 16.82 37.16
CA HIS A 1031 29.18 17.52 37.40
C HIS A 1031 30.03 16.64 38.31
N GLU A 1032 31.26 16.35 37.90
CA GLU A 1032 32.26 15.70 38.76
C GLU A 1032 32.46 16.54 40.04
N GLY A 1033 31.88 16.11 41.16
CA GLY A 1033 32.24 16.60 42.50
C GLY A 1033 31.14 17.20 43.38
N GLU A 1034 29.94 17.55 42.90
CA GLU A 1034 28.88 18.11 43.77
C GLU A 1034 27.44 17.70 43.39
N VAL A 1035 26.57 17.74 44.40
CA VAL A 1035 25.16 17.33 44.47
C VAL A 1035 24.36 17.53 43.17
N GLN A 1036 23.57 16.51 42.81
CA GLN A 1036 22.61 16.51 41.69
C GLN A 1036 21.75 17.79 41.67
N ARG A 1037 22.05 18.71 40.75
CA ARG A 1037 21.14 19.82 40.40
C ARG A 1037 20.35 19.41 39.16
N ILE A 1038 19.05 19.21 39.33
CA ILE A 1038 18.09 19.07 38.23
C ILE A 1038 17.82 20.48 37.68
N GLN A 1039 18.09 20.70 36.40
CA GLN A 1039 17.72 21.95 35.73
C GLN A 1039 16.36 21.75 35.05
N TYR A 1040 15.36 22.52 35.46
CA TYR A 1040 14.07 22.60 34.77
C TYR A 1040 14.14 23.72 33.71
N SER A 1041 13.77 23.42 32.47
CA SER A 1041 13.45 24.45 31.48
C SER A 1041 11.93 24.55 31.34
N THR A 1042 11.36 25.68 31.75
CA THR A 1042 9.92 25.95 31.65
C THR A 1042 9.55 26.25 30.19
N LEU A 1043 8.62 25.49 29.60
CA LEU A 1043 7.89 25.85 28.38
C LEU A 1043 6.50 26.39 28.76
N GLN A 1044 5.95 27.27 27.91
CA GLN A 1044 4.87 28.22 28.21
C GLN A 1044 3.60 27.62 28.83
N PHE A 1045 3.10 28.25 29.91
CA PHE A 1045 1.72 28.11 30.36
C PHE A 1045 0.78 28.82 29.37
N SER A 1046 -0.02 28.07 28.61
CA SER A 1046 -1.11 28.62 27.80
C SER A 1046 -2.40 28.63 28.62
N TRP A 1047 -2.84 29.82 29.06
CA TRP A 1047 -4.16 30.02 29.66
C TRP A 1047 -5.18 30.34 28.56
N ALA A 1048 -6.09 29.40 28.27
CA ALA A 1048 -7.30 29.71 27.53
C ALA A 1048 -8.44 30.06 28.52
N SER A 1049 -8.54 31.33 28.91
CA SER A 1049 -9.73 31.82 29.63
C SER A 1049 -10.59 32.68 28.70
N SER A 1050 -11.61 32.09 28.07
CA SER A 1050 -12.69 32.85 27.47
C SER A 1050 -13.78 33.14 28.51
N LEU A 1051 -14.01 34.44 28.75
CA LEU A 1051 -15.24 35.05 29.25
C LEU A 1051 -15.72 34.69 30.67
N LEU A 1052 -15.34 35.53 31.64
CA LEU A 1052 -16.27 36.09 32.64
C LEU A 1052 -15.66 37.39 33.18
N LYS A 1053 -16.20 38.53 32.73
CA LYS A 1053 -15.92 39.85 33.30
C LYS A 1053 -16.56 39.91 34.69
N LEU A 1054 -15.75 40.11 35.73
CA LEU A 1054 -16.20 40.65 37.02
C LEU A 1054 -15.34 41.85 37.40
N PRO A 1055 -15.91 42.84 38.11
CA PRO A 1055 -15.41 44.22 38.09
C PRO A 1055 -14.23 44.45 39.04
N HIS A 1056 -13.37 45.38 38.63
CA HIS A 1056 -12.23 45.91 39.37
C HIS A 1056 -12.57 46.34 40.80
N ASN A 1057 -11.75 45.91 41.77
CA ASN A 1057 -11.38 46.75 42.91
C ASN A 1057 -10.01 46.34 43.52
N SER A 1058 -9.07 47.29 43.40
CA SER A 1058 -7.95 47.64 44.31
C SER A 1058 -7.34 46.61 45.27
N ASN A 1059 -6.08 46.19 45.05
CA ASN A 1059 -4.88 46.60 45.81
C ASN A 1059 -3.61 45.85 45.29
N PRO A 1060 -2.44 46.48 45.08
CA PRO A 1060 -1.23 45.81 44.65
C PRO A 1060 -0.33 45.48 45.85
N SER A 1061 -0.31 44.22 46.27
CA SER A 1061 0.71 43.71 47.20
C SER A 1061 1.22 42.35 46.72
N THR A 1062 2.37 42.41 46.05
CA THR A 1062 3.48 41.44 46.03
C THR A 1062 3.15 39.94 46.08
N PRO A 1063 3.32 39.18 44.98
CA PRO A 1063 3.49 37.74 45.08
C PRO A 1063 4.97 37.43 45.39
N ILE A 1064 5.21 37.01 46.63
CA ILE A 1064 6.40 36.24 47.00
C ILE A 1064 6.14 34.80 46.57
N PHE A 1065 6.78 34.35 45.51
CA PHE A 1065 7.22 32.96 45.39
C PHE A 1065 8.56 32.95 44.67
N THR A 1066 9.60 32.69 45.45
CA THR A 1066 10.99 32.48 45.04
C THR A 1066 11.17 31.10 44.40
N ARG A 1067 12.14 31.06 43.47
CA ARG A 1067 12.56 29.96 42.58
C ARG A 1067 12.71 28.58 43.20
#